data_AF-Q22LW3-F1
#
_entry.id   AF-Q22LW3-F1
#
_cell.length_a   1.000
_cell.length_b   1.000
_cell.length_c   1.000
_cell.angle_alpha   90.00
_cell.angle_beta   90.00
_cell.angle_gamma   90.00
#
_symmetry.space_group_name_H-M   'P 1'
#
loop_
_entity.id
_entity.type
_entity.pdbx_description
1 polymer ?
#
loop_
_entity_poly.entity_id
_entity_poly.type
_entity_poly.pdbx_seq_one_letter_code
_entity_poly.pdbx_strand_id
1 'polypeptide(L)'
;MQDKLKIKSVEIYFDHLTLNLKIGHIKFDKDIALSSLSVTNVEKITIDRFDLNINQKYLDIDDSIVFITDALSVQINNLNFTSATQVIQNNMFTFDEVQSIIIKSFLIENILLESKLITVSRSDSFYLEGIRLKNCFFKTDLISFEKTNIATISNSSFILDSNSPNFSYFQPLSKNDKDQKTQQTEWLKAYDDMDGSRSLIIMGDFERQYFQITNLQIENCFADFGGFDSRFLSVTNSLKDLKINKSTFQNMKSYQNGGCLRFYVLNSLEITSSNFTNCVSNKFGGAIFVKTFQIINFSNLNLQSNSALFGGGISIDSQGNEKNLVNINFKNNTSTYLDNDLYDYTSCFQINQIFEYIPNYFQQNYLLRRVSISDSKAYLIPGSIYIILIDLNFFKNDNSKMKKVNPTTINNIFFGNLYNFYQPQKQLQNVGDISQYLNYEINLKEFKQNQAYLLFQPNSGLKQFKFNFIYGIESLIDIELSSRDCIQGQQKVQFTTLDTSRYMCKYCEAMSANYRNDLFECQQCDSQIFSQCYLNYTLLNQGYWRESLQVDKRFIYKCQSTSQQSCIGGSGFGNELCSEGRIGNECSVCDETSSYWNATYTSNSLYSCVKCDDIQSNAIKIWVGTTLFIMILFLLINSNFKKIQNQIYQHYLLRMHMAFIGTSFTKFGLASVFIKILSFNASLLGFVQNQLEISVKDTLIEQSIQYSSPLQTSFVSINCAVYDIFPNQQYYGIVKLKLYLTLPLLVIPLVLFLPLIRFFCKKSSARYLKYNISFTIIYTLFIVFYNQILSVCLDSLTCRSFGNGEKALQIDLAVPCSQRHQYYIFSLGGLVLYSILVPSYLIYSLISNRNKLNYISLSKERS
;
A
#
# COMPACT_ATOMS: atom_id res chain seq x y z
N MET A 1 3.13 64.89 -44.17
CA MET A 1 4.36 64.23 -44.67
C MET A 1 5.56 64.72 -43.85
N GLN A 2 5.84 64.04 -42.74
CA GLN A 2 7.15 64.03 -42.08
C GLN A 2 7.32 62.59 -41.59
N ASP A 3 7.60 61.69 -42.52
CA ASP A 3 8.00 60.32 -42.18
C ASP A 3 9.39 60.40 -41.56
N LYS A 4 9.42 60.55 -40.22
CA LYS A 4 10.65 60.46 -39.45
C LYS A 4 11.21 59.05 -39.63
N LEU A 5 12.40 58.98 -40.23
CA LEU A 5 13.19 57.75 -40.33
C LEU A 5 13.31 57.10 -38.94
N LYS A 6 12.67 55.95 -38.74
CA LYS A 6 12.84 55.13 -37.54
C LYS A 6 14.07 54.25 -37.75
N ILE A 7 15.22 54.71 -37.31
CA ILE A 7 16.43 53.87 -37.22
C ILE A 7 16.22 52.93 -36.02
N LYS A 8 16.13 51.62 -36.27
CA LYS A 8 15.88 50.61 -35.22
C LYS A 8 17.14 50.17 -34.49
N SER A 9 18.28 50.10 -35.18
CA SER A 9 19.59 49.73 -34.60
C SER A 9 20.71 50.47 -35.33
N VAL A 10 21.80 50.75 -34.61
CA VAL A 10 23.06 51.24 -35.20
C VAL A 10 24.12 50.20 -34.83
N GLU A 11 24.35 49.27 -35.75
CA GLU A 11 25.40 48.28 -35.61
C GLU A 11 26.68 48.82 -36.26
N ILE A 12 27.74 48.96 -35.46
CA ILE A 12 29.04 49.42 -35.96
C ILE A 12 30.00 48.23 -35.93
N TYR A 13 30.10 47.55 -37.05
CA TYR A 13 31.08 46.48 -37.25
C TYR A 13 32.42 47.10 -37.63
N PHE A 14 33.43 46.82 -36.81
CA PHE A 14 34.82 47.14 -37.13
C PHE A 14 35.54 45.85 -37.57
N ASP A 15 36.24 45.91 -38.69
CA ASP A 15 37.21 44.86 -39.04
C ASP A 15 38.31 44.79 -37.96
N HIS A 16 38.93 43.62 -37.80
CA HIS A 16 39.96 43.26 -36.79
C HIS A 16 41.19 44.21 -36.67
N LEU A 17 41.25 45.31 -37.43
CA LEU A 17 42.33 46.29 -37.45
C LEU A 17 42.08 47.52 -36.56
N THR A 18 40.89 47.68 -35.98
CA THR A 18 40.58 48.86 -35.14
C THR A 18 41.11 48.66 -33.71
N LEU A 19 42.30 49.20 -33.44
CA LEU A 19 42.96 49.09 -32.13
C LEU A 19 42.30 49.97 -31.05
N ASN A 20 41.84 51.17 -31.41
CA ASN A 20 41.29 52.12 -30.44
C ASN A 20 40.04 52.83 -30.98
N LEU A 21 38.89 52.60 -30.36
CA LEU A 21 37.65 53.35 -30.60
C LEU A 21 37.42 54.34 -29.46
N LYS A 22 37.50 55.64 -29.77
CA LYS A 22 37.18 56.70 -28.82
C LYS A 22 35.87 57.38 -29.20
N ILE A 23 34.88 57.28 -28.32
CA ILE A 23 33.58 57.92 -28.46
C ILE A 23 33.51 59.07 -27.45
N GLY A 24 33.48 60.31 -27.95
CA GLY A 24 33.48 61.50 -27.09
C GLY A 24 32.18 61.66 -26.28
N HIS A 25 31.02 61.58 -26.95
CA HIS A 25 29.74 61.73 -26.28
C HIS A 25 28.66 60.93 -27.02
N ILE A 26 28.01 60.01 -26.32
CA ILE A 26 26.78 59.37 -26.76
C ILE A 26 25.65 60.07 -26.02
N LYS A 27 24.74 60.72 -26.76
CA LYS A 27 23.57 61.38 -26.20
C LYS A 27 22.30 60.87 -26.86
N PHE A 28 21.43 60.24 -26.09
CA PHE A 28 20.07 59.91 -26.50
C PHE A 28 19.12 60.96 -25.92
N ASP A 29 18.46 61.71 -26.81
CA ASP A 29 17.51 62.77 -26.44
C ASP A 29 16.06 62.28 -26.50
N LYS A 30 15.17 63.02 -25.83
CA LYS A 30 13.81 62.60 -25.40
C LYS A 30 12.88 61.98 -26.48
N ASP A 31 13.11 62.25 -27.76
CA ASP A 31 12.19 61.94 -28.86
C ASP A 31 12.72 60.87 -29.84
N ILE A 32 13.89 60.28 -29.60
CA ILE A 32 14.52 59.32 -30.51
C ILE A 32 14.05 57.91 -30.17
N ALA A 33 13.58 57.15 -31.17
CA ALA A 33 13.41 55.70 -31.03
C ALA A 33 14.78 55.10 -30.75
N LEU A 34 14.99 54.56 -29.55
CA LEU A 34 16.30 54.09 -29.14
C LEU A 34 16.76 52.96 -30.07
N SER A 35 17.92 53.17 -30.66
CA SER A 35 18.71 52.14 -31.35
C SER A 35 19.71 51.53 -30.39
N SER A 36 19.90 50.21 -30.44
CA SER A 36 21.04 49.54 -29.80
C SER A 36 22.36 49.98 -30.44
N LEU A 37 23.41 50.08 -29.63
CA LEU A 37 24.81 50.23 -30.05
C LEU A 37 25.50 48.88 -29.82
N SER A 38 25.83 48.20 -30.90
CA SER A 38 26.65 46.97 -30.85
C SER A 38 28.07 47.29 -31.34
N VAL A 39 29.07 46.96 -30.52
CA VAL A 39 30.51 47.09 -30.85
C VAL A 39 31.16 45.72 -30.69
N THR A 40 31.74 45.21 -31.77
CA THR A 40 32.36 43.88 -31.81
C THR A 40 33.81 43.97 -32.28
N ASN A 41 34.72 43.16 -31.74
CA ASN A 41 36.10 43.00 -32.21
C ASN A 41 36.95 44.29 -32.16
N VAL A 42 36.86 45.07 -31.08
CA VAL A 42 37.67 46.29 -30.87
C VAL A 42 38.59 46.10 -29.67
N GLU A 43 39.88 46.32 -29.86
CA GLU A 43 40.86 46.08 -28.79
C GLU A 43 40.63 47.01 -27.57
N LYS A 44 40.48 48.32 -27.81
CA LYS A 44 40.20 49.30 -26.74
C LYS A 44 39.06 50.24 -27.10
N ILE A 45 38.09 50.37 -26.19
CA ILE A 45 36.94 51.26 -26.32
C ILE A 45 36.98 52.28 -25.19
N THR A 46 36.90 53.57 -25.51
CA THR A 46 36.74 54.64 -24.51
C THR A 46 35.51 55.47 -24.82
N ILE A 47 34.57 55.54 -23.88
CA ILE A 47 33.39 56.40 -23.93
C ILE A 47 33.58 57.49 -22.88
N ASP A 48 33.86 58.72 -23.33
CA ASP A 48 34.12 59.83 -22.42
C ASP A 48 32.83 60.26 -21.69
N ARG A 49 31.68 60.25 -22.40
CA ARG A 49 30.38 60.59 -21.82
C ARG A 49 29.24 59.79 -22.45
N PHE A 50 28.37 59.23 -21.62
CA PHE A 50 27.12 58.57 -22.02
C PHE A 50 25.93 59.21 -21.30
N ASP A 51 25.13 60.00 -22.01
CA ASP A 51 23.91 60.60 -21.47
C ASP A 51 22.69 59.95 -22.13
N LEU A 52 21.77 59.45 -21.32
CA LEU A 52 20.49 58.92 -21.81
C LEU A 52 19.36 59.57 -21.02
N ASN A 53 18.57 60.35 -21.75
CA ASN A 53 17.40 61.06 -21.24
C ASN A 53 16.17 60.59 -22.01
N ILE A 54 15.47 59.60 -21.47
CA ILE A 54 14.32 58.99 -22.13
C ILE A 54 13.03 59.66 -21.60
N ASN A 55 12.16 60.10 -22.51
CA ASN A 55 10.81 60.61 -22.20
C ASN A 55 9.68 59.72 -22.74
N GLN A 56 10.00 58.52 -23.25
CA GLN A 56 9.03 57.58 -23.82
C GLN A 56 8.52 56.59 -22.78
N LYS A 57 7.19 56.43 -22.72
CA LYS A 57 6.49 55.67 -21.68
C LYS A 57 6.84 54.17 -21.62
N TYR A 58 7.27 53.60 -22.75
CA TYR A 58 7.69 52.20 -22.89
C TYR A 58 8.85 52.13 -23.87
N LEU A 59 9.92 51.44 -23.47
CA LEU A 59 11.05 51.13 -24.32
C LEU A 59 11.09 49.61 -24.55
N ASP A 60 10.51 49.20 -25.68
CA ASP A 60 10.48 47.81 -26.14
C ASP A 60 11.54 47.66 -27.23
N ILE A 61 12.74 47.27 -26.83
CA ILE A 61 13.84 46.91 -27.72
C ILE A 61 13.97 45.39 -27.59
N ASP A 62 14.48 44.68 -28.59
CA ASP A 62 14.75 43.24 -28.41
C ASP A 62 16.14 43.00 -27.77
N ASP A 63 17.06 43.97 -27.90
CA ASP A 63 18.48 43.87 -27.53
C ASP A 63 18.91 44.84 -26.42
N SER A 64 20.18 44.70 -26.00
CA SER A 64 20.79 45.64 -25.05
C SER A 64 21.00 47.02 -25.68
N ILE A 65 20.88 48.10 -24.88
CA ILE A 65 21.14 49.46 -25.40
C ILE A 65 22.60 49.60 -25.85
N VAL A 66 23.53 49.03 -25.07
CA VAL A 66 24.94 48.91 -25.42
C VAL A 66 25.36 47.46 -25.28
N PHE A 67 25.77 46.84 -26.39
CA PHE A 67 26.32 45.50 -26.45
C PHE A 67 27.77 45.58 -26.91
N ILE A 68 28.72 45.11 -26.09
CA ILE A 68 30.14 45.09 -26.43
C ILE A 68 30.64 43.66 -26.31
N THR A 69 31.21 43.13 -27.39
CA THR A 69 31.81 41.78 -27.44
C THR A 69 33.24 41.80 -27.97
N ASP A 70 34.07 40.91 -27.44
CA ASP A 70 35.44 40.65 -27.90
C ASP A 70 36.37 41.88 -27.84
N ALA A 71 36.52 42.46 -26.65
CA ALA A 71 37.37 43.63 -26.40
C ALA A 71 38.42 43.39 -25.30
N LEU A 72 39.64 43.96 -25.47
CA LEU A 72 40.65 43.87 -24.39
C LEU A 72 40.34 44.87 -23.27
N SER A 73 39.86 46.07 -23.60
CA SER A 73 39.50 47.05 -22.59
C SER A 73 38.34 47.95 -22.99
N VAL A 74 37.44 48.20 -22.05
CA VAL A 74 36.35 49.17 -22.16
C VAL A 74 36.42 50.15 -21.01
N GLN A 75 36.48 51.45 -21.29
CA GLN A 75 36.45 52.50 -20.30
C GLN A 75 35.28 53.45 -20.55
N ILE A 76 34.41 53.63 -19.55
CA ILE A 76 33.30 54.58 -19.57
C ILE A 76 33.56 55.60 -18.46
N ASN A 77 33.84 56.86 -18.82
CA ASN A 77 34.33 57.86 -17.86
C ASN A 77 33.23 58.58 -17.08
N ASN A 78 32.11 58.84 -17.75
CA ASN A 78 30.99 59.53 -17.16
C ASN A 78 29.71 59.04 -17.79
N LEU A 79 28.77 58.66 -16.96
CA LEU A 79 27.51 58.12 -17.42
C LEU A 79 26.39 58.72 -16.59
N ASN A 80 25.40 59.29 -17.27
CA ASN A 80 24.30 60.00 -16.65
C ASN A 80 22.97 59.55 -17.24
N PHE A 81 22.19 58.90 -16.40
CA PHE A 81 20.85 58.43 -16.70
C PHE A 81 19.84 59.21 -15.86
N THR A 82 19.00 59.98 -16.53
CA THR A 82 17.88 60.67 -15.90
C THR A 82 16.61 60.36 -16.69
N SER A 83 15.60 59.82 -16.03
CA SER A 83 14.31 59.55 -16.65
C SER A 83 13.16 60.09 -15.78
N ALA A 84 12.12 60.58 -16.43
CA ALA A 84 10.84 60.86 -15.80
C ALA A 84 10.00 59.58 -15.86
N THR A 85 10.18 58.69 -14.87
CA THR A 85 9.31 57.54 -14.53
C THR A 85 8.99 56.61 -15.71
N GLN A 86 9.95 55.78 -16.12
CA GLN A 86 9.77 54.82 -17.22
C GLN A 86 10.35 53.45 -16.90
N VAL A 87 9.70 52.43 -17.46
CA VAL A 87 10.10 51.03 -17.44
C VAL A 87 11.04 50.77 -18.62
N ILE A 88 12.26 50.31 -18.36
CA ILE A 88 13.18 49.79 -19.38
C ILE A 88 13.14 48.26 -19.29
N GLN A 89 12.73 47.59 -20.37
CA GLN A 89 12.56 46.14 -20.41
C GLN A 89 13.84 45.37 -20.78
N ASN A 90 14.89 46.09 -21.18
CA ASN A 90 16.08 45.56 -21.84
C ASN A 90 17.35 45.84 -21.06
N ASN A 91 18.35 44.98 -21.20
CA ASN A 91 19.63 45.22 -20.54
C ASN A 91 20.24 46.54 -21.05
N MET A 92 20.76 47.38 -20.17
CA MET A 92 21.37 48.64 -20.64
C MET A 92 22.78 48.40 -21.19
N PHE A 93 23.61 47.69 -20.45
CA PHE A 93 24.96 47.31 -20.87
C PHE A 93 25.13 45.81 -20.77
N THR A 94 25.59 45.22 -21.87
CA THR A 94 26.02 43.82 -21.90
C THR A 94 27.44 43.78 -22.41
N PHE A 95 28.33 43.20 -21.60
CA PHE A 95 29.74 42.98 -21.92
C PHE A 95 29.98 41.47 -22.03
N ASP A 96 30.34 41.02 -23.22
CA ASP A 96 30.64 39.61 -23.50
C ASP A 96 32.10 39.46 -23.92
N GLU A 97 32.81 38.49 -23.34
CA GLU A 97 34.25 38.25 -23.62
C GLU A 97 35.12 39.54 -23.58
N VAL A 98 34.95 40.40 -22.56
CA VAL A 98 35.71 41.65 -22.40
C VAL A 98 36.75 41.53 -21.27
N GLN A 99 38.05 41.58 -21.58
CA GLN A 99 39.09 41.34 -20.56
C GLN A 99 39.07 42.38 -19.42
N SER A 100 38.98 43.68 -19.73
CA SER A 100 38.96 44.73 -18.70
C SER A 100 37.84 45.74 -18.92
N ILE A 101 37.02 45.98 -17.90
CA ILE A 101 35.91 46.93 -17.94
C ILE A 101 36.12 47.94 -16.81
N ILE A 102 36.13 49.23 -17.13
CA ILE A 102 36.28 50.33 -16.18
C ILE A 102 35.14 51.31 -16.37
N ILE A 103 34.31 51.49 -15.36
CA ILE A 103 33.21 52.45 -15.38
C ILE A 103 33.40 53.42 -14.22
N LYS A 104 33.51 54.71 -14.53
CA LYS A 104 33.70 55.80 -13.59
C LYS A 104 32.49 56.74 -13.62
N SER A 105 32.21 57.35 -12.47
CA SER A 105 31.23 58.45 -12.31
C SER A 105 29.88 58.15 -12.96
N PHE A 106 29.09 57.31 -12.29
CA PHE A 106 27.88 56.73 -12.85
C PHE A 106 26.65 57.22 -12.08
N LEU A 107 25.88 58.17 -12.64
CA LEU A 107 24.69 58.73 -12.02
C LEU A 107 23.42 58.15 -12.66
N ILE A 108 22.55 57.53 -11.87
CA ILE A 108 21.20 57.13 -12.30
C ILE A 108 20.18 57.66 -11.32
N GLU A 109 19.16 58.33 -11.84
CA GLU A 109 18.05 58.82 -11.02
C GLU A 109 16.68 58.45 -11.60
N ASN A 110 15.80 57.95 -10.71
CA ASN A 110 14.36 57.78 -10.93
C ASN A 110 13.98 56.84 -12.10
N ILE A 111 14.73 55.75 -12.27
CA ILE A 111 14.51 54.77 -13.34
C ILE A 111 13.90 53.48 -12.78
N LEU A 112 13.08 52.83 -13.60
CA LEU A 112 12.52 51.52 -13.34
C LEU A 112 13.02 50.54 -14.41
N LEU A 113 13.69 49.46 -13.99
CA LEU A 113 14.26 48.44 -14.85
C LEU A 113 13.51 47.12 -14.68
N GLU A 114 12.91 46.63 -15.75
CA GLU A 114 12.41 45.25 -15.81
C GLU A 114 13.54 44.24 -16.06
N SER A 115 14.70 44.73 -16.51
CA SER A 115 15.94 44.03 -16.87
C SER A 115 17.13 44.43 -15.98
N LYS A 116 18.34 44.02 -16.38
CA LYS A 116 19.60 44.35 -15.72
C LYS A 116 20.20 45.64 -16.28
N LEU A 117 20.86 46.42 -15.44
CA LEU A 117 21.62 47.57 -15.89
C LEU A 117 22.94 47.15 -16.55
N ILE A 118 23.66 46.23 -15.90
CA ILE A 118 24.96 45.73 -16.36
C ILE A 118 24.94 44.21 -16.30
N THR A 119 25.22 43.58 -17.42
CA THR A 119 25.48 42.14 -17.52
C THR A 119 26.92 41.95 -17.99
N VAL A 120 27.71 41.22 -17.22
CA VAL A 120 29.08 40.82 -17.60
C VAL A 120 29.12 39.30 -17.71
N SER A 121 29.16 38.79 -18.95
CA SER A 121 29.20 37.35 -19.22
C SER A 121 30.60 36.81 -18.90
N ARG A 122 31.66 37.45 -19.39
CA ARG A 122 33.05 37.06 -19.12
C ARG A 122 34.01 38.24 -19.10
N SER A 123 34.87 38.30 -18.08
CA SER A 123 35.88 39.34 -17.93
C SER A 123 37.01 38.96 -16.99
N ASP A 124 38.23 39.47 -17.22
CA ASP A 124 39.34 39.32 -16.27
C ASP A 124 39.25 40.35 -15.14
N SER A 125 38.80 41.57 -15.44
CA SER A 125 38.70 42.65 -14.46
C SER A 125 37.52 43.57 -14.76
N PHE A 126 36.74 43.86 -13.73
CA PHE A 126 35.66 44.83 -13.75
C PHE A 126 35.85 45.82 -12.61
N TYR A 127 35.95 47.10 -12.94
CA TYR A 127 36.17 48.18 -11.97
C TYR A 127 35.06 49.22 -12.11
N LEU A 128 34.35 49.46 -11.02
CA LEU A 128 33.18 50.34 -10.99
C LEU A 128 33.31 51.32 -9.83
N GLU A 129 33.52 52.59 -10.16
CA GLU A 129 33.87 53.62 -9.18
C GLU A 129 32.95 54.84 -9.29
N GLY A 130 32.51 55.34 -8.13
CA GLY A 130 31.77 56.60 -8.07
C GLY A 130 30.34 56.48 -8.58
N ILE A 131 29.68 55.33 -8.37
CA ILE A 131 28.26 55.19 -8.73
C ILE A 131 27.40 55.99 -7.75
N ARG A 132 26.36 56.63 -8.26
CA ARG A 132 25.30 57.28 -7.51
C ARG A 132 23.97 56.82 -8.11
N LEU A 133 23.34 55.83 -7.49
CA LEU A 133 21.98 55.42 -7.84
C LEU A 133 21.02 56.06 -6.86
N LYS A 134 20.01 56.75 -7.38
CA LYS A 134 18.91 57.30 -6.60
C LYS A 134 17.59 56.83 -7.17
N ASN A 135 16.75 56.19 -6.36
CA ASN A 135 15.40 55.76 -6.77
C ASN A 135 15.42 54.89 -8.05
N CYS A 136 16.33 53.92 -8.10
CA CYS A 136 16.45 52.97 -9.22
C CYS A 136 15.82 51.64 -8.83
N PHE A 137 14.68 51.32 -9.44
CA PHE A 137 13.87 50.14 -9.11
C PHE A 137 14.16 49.04 -10.12
N PHE A 138 14.31 47.78 -9.69
CA PHE A 138 14.64 46.66 -10.57
C PHE A 138 13.82 45.42 -10.24
N LYS A 139 13.62 44.54 -11.24
CA LYS A 139 12.79 43.32 -11.11
C LYS A 139 13.52 42.18 -10.41
N THR A 140 14.76 41.88 -10.82
CA THR A 140 15.58 40.80 -10.27
C THR A 140 16.84 41.34 -9.62
N ASP A 141 17.69 41.96 -10.42
CA ASP A 141 19.02 42.45 -10.09
C ASP A 141 19.42 43.58 -11.03
N LEU A 142 20.34 44.42 -10.57
CA LEU A 142 20.83 45.54 -11.33
C LEU A 142 22.14 45.19 -12.05
N ILE A 143 23.04 44.52 -11.36
CA ILE A 143 24.37 44.14 -11.87
C ILE A 143 24.54 42.64 -11.71
N SER A 144 24.83 41.97 -12.81
CA SER A 144 25.05 40.52 -12.87
C SER A 144 26.45 40.22 -13.36
N PHE A 145 27.16 39.39 -12.61
CA PHE A 145 28.46 38.84 -13.01
C PHE A 145 28.35 37.32 -13.15
N GLU A 146 28.70 36.81 -14.33
CA GLU A 146 28.83 35.37 -14.58
C GLU A 146 30.30 34.95 -14.38
N LYS A 147 31.17 35.13 -15.38
CA LYS A 147 32.58 34.70 -15.35
C LYS A 147 33.55 35.89 -15.25
N THR A 148 33.56 36.58 -14.11
CA THR A 148 34.44 37.75 -13.88
C THR A 148 35.52 37.47 -12.84
N ASN A 149 36.82 37.46 -13.22
CA ASN A 149 38.00 37.15 -12.38
C ASN A 149 38.20 38.13 -11.22
N ILE A 150 38.20 39.43 -11.49
CA ILE A 150 38.31 40.46 -10.44
C ILE A 150 37.17 41.45 -10.64
N ALA A 151 36.40 41.71 -9.59
CA ALA A 151 35.37 42.74 -9.61
C ALA A 151 35.60 43.69 -8.43
N THR A 152 35.74 44.99 -8.69
CA THR A 152 35.89 46.00 -7.64
C THR A 152 34.82 47.06 -7.78
N ILE A 153 34.08 47.31 -6.70
CA ILE A 153 33.10 48.38 -6.60
C ILE A 153 33.55 49.31 -5.48
N SER A 154 33.84 50.57 -5.81
CA SER A 154 34.38 51.52 -4.86
C SER A 154 33.69 52.88 -4.89
N ASN A 155 33.74 53.59 -3.76
CA ASN A 155 33.31 54.99 -3.64
C ASN A 155 31.88 55.24 -4.16
N SER A 156 30.96 54.30 -3.91
CA SER A 156 29.64 54.26 -4.55
C SER A 156 28.50 54.46 -3.55
N SER A 157 27.39 55.03 -4.01
CA SER A 157 26.19 55.31 -3.21
C SER A 157 24.93 54.81 -3.91
N PHE A 158 24.07 54.14 -3.14
CA PHE A 158 22.86 53.49 -3.63
C PHE A 158 21.71 53.85 -2.69
N ILE A 159 20.82 54.73 -3.13
CA ILE A 159 19.75 55.29 -2.29
C ILE A 159 18.40 55.00 -2.94
N LEU A 160 17.53 54.30 -2.25
CA LEU A 160 16.13 54.15 -2.63
C LEU A 160 15.28 54.85 -1.57
N ASP A 161 14.65 55.96 -1.95
CA ASP A 161 13.79 56.73 -1.07
C ASP A 161 12.40 56.07 -0.99
N SER A 162 11.95 55.80 0.23
CA SER A 162 10.60 55.33 0.53
C SER A 162 9.50 56.26 0.00
N ASN A 163 9.78 57.56 -0.18
CA ASN A 163 8.84 58.54 -0.73
C ASN A 163 8.81 58.56 -2.27
N SER A 164 9.60 57.72 -2.95
CA SER A 164 9.60 57.66 -4.40
C SER A 164 8.23 57.19 -4.94
N PRO A 165 7.68 57.81 -6.00
CA PRO A 165 6.42 57.38 -6.60
C PRO A 165 6.48 55.94 -7.15
N ASN A 166 7.68 55.43 -7.41
CA ASN A 166 7.91 54.07 -7.90
C ASN A 166 7.91 53.01 -6.76
N PHE A 167 7.63 53.40 -5.52
CA PHE A 167 7.59 52.52 -4.33
C PHE A 167 6.73 51.27 -4.55
N SER A 168 5.60 51.41 -5.24
CA SER A 168 4.67 50.31 -5.53
C SER A 168 5.31 49.14 -6.27
N TYR A 169 6.43 49.35 -6.98
CA TYR A 169 7.10 48.30 -7.74
C TYR A 169 7.84 47.27 -6.87
N PHE A 170 8.21 47.63 -5.64
CA PHE A 170 8.77 46.70 -4.63
C PHE A 170 7.70 46.20 -3.66
N GLN A 171 6.43 46.59 -3.80
CA GLN A 171 5.39 46.00 -2.97
C GLN A 171 5.18 44.53 -3.38
N PRO A 172 5.05 43.60 -2.41
CA PRO A 172 4.67 42.23 -2.71
C PRO A 172 3.32 42.26 -3.42
N LEU A 173 3.22 41.58 -4.58
CA LEU A 173 1.98 41.46 -5.36
C LEU A 173 0.83 41.07 -4.43
N SER A 174 -0.19 41.93 -4.33
CA SER A 174 -1.29 41.73 -3.38
C SER A 174 -2.06 40.45 -3.73
N LYS A 175 -2.46 39.68 -2.72
CA LYS A 175 -3.06 38.33 -2.85
C LYS A 175 -4.40 38.25 -3.64
N ASN A 176 -4.96 39.36 -4.13
CA ASN A 176 -6.37 39.40 -4.54
C ASN A 176 -6.64 39.28 -6.04
N ASP A 177 -5.63 39.25 -6.91
CA ASP A 177 -5.88 39.05 -8.35
C ASP A 177 -5.77 37.56 -8.76
N LYS A 178 -6.85 37.02 -9.32
CA LYS A 178 -6.92 35.60 -9.71
C LYS A 178 -5.98 35.24 -10.86
N ASP A 179 -5.77 36.13 -11.81
CA ASP A 179 -4.82 35.94 -12.92
C ASP A 179 -3.36 36.04 -12.44
N GLN A 180 -3.13 36.74 -11.33
CA GLN A 180 -1.84 36.78 -10.67
C GLN A 180 -1.49 35.47 -9.97
N LYS A 181 -2.42 34.55 -9.68
CA LYS A 181 -2.07 33.30 -9.00
C LYS A 181 -1.17 32.41 -9.87
N THR A 182 -1.41 32.37 -11.18
CA THR A 182 -0.61 31.61 -12.14
C THR A 182 0.74 32.29 -12.38
N GLN A 183 0.74 33.61 -12.61
CA GLN A 183 1.99 34.39 -12.74
C GLN A 183 2.81 34.38 -11.45
N GLN A 184 2.19 34.43 -10.27
CA GLN A 184 2.82 34.33 -8.96
C GLN A 184 3.36 32.93 -8.74
N THR A 185 2.73 31.87 -9.26
CA THR A 185 3.28 30.51 -9.17
C THR A 185 4.49 30.33 -10.08
N GLU A 186 4.46 30.87 -11.31
CA GLU A 186 5.60 30.86 -12.24
C GLU A 186 6.74 31.79 -11.79
N TRP A 187 6.40 32.98 -11.28
CA TRP A 187 7.33 33.85 -10.57
C TRP A 187 7.92 33.11 -9.40
N LEU A 188 7.11 32.65 -8.43
CA LEU A 188 7.58 31.92 -7.24
C LEU A 188 8.48 30.73 -7.60
N LYS A 189 8.27 30.07 -8.74
CA LYS A 189 9.15 28.99 -9.22
C LYS A 189 10.53 29.47 -9.67
N ALA A 190 10.58 30.52 -10.50
CA ALA A 190 11.83 31.15 -10.91
C ALA A 190 12.51 31.90 -9.75
N TYR A 191 11.70 32.36 -8.79
CA TYR A 191 12.05 33.03 -7.54
C TYR A 191 12.63 32.02 -6.53
N ASP A 192 12.06 30.82 -6.40
CA ASP A 192 12.52 29.76 -5.49
C ASP A 192 13.81 29.09 -5.98
N ASP A 193 14.02 28.98 -7.30
CA ASP A 193 15.29 28.47 -7.86
C ASP A 193 16.50 29.40 -7.54
N MET A 194 16.28 30.65 -7.10
CA MET A 194 17.31 31.62 -6.66
C MET A 194 17.09 32.19 -5.23
N ASP A 195 16.30 31.53 -4.37
CA ASP A 195 15.97 31.98 -2.98
C ASP A 195 15.31 33.37 -2.88
N GLY A 196 14.63 33.81 -3.93
CA GLY A 196 13.46 34.68 -3.86
C GLY A 196 13.58 36.03 -3.17
N SER A 197 14.71 36.74 -3.23
CA SER A 197 14.67 38.19 -2.99
C SER A 197 15.55 38.94 -3.95
N ARG A 198 15.09 40.13 -4.30
CA ARG A 198 15.78 41.04 -5.21
C ARG A 198 17.10 41.44 -4.59
N SER A 199 18.17 41.36 -5.37
CA SER A 199 19.51 41.75 -4.90
C SER A 199 20.06 42.74 -5.90
N LEU A 200 20.54 43.90 -5.44
CA LEU A 200 21.10 44.89 -6.36
C LEU A 200 22.25 44.29 -7.19
N ILE A 201 23.12 43.53 -6.54
CA ILE A 201 24.21 42.80 -7.20
C ILE A 201 23.98 41.31 -6.99
N ILE A 202 23.95 40.56 -8.09
CA ILE A 202 23.99 39.09 -8.07
C ILE A 202 25.29 38.63 -8.70
N MET A 203 25.99 37.76 -7.99
CA MET A 203 27.16 37.06 -8.51
C MET A 203 26.92 35.56 -8.39
N GLY A 204 26.87 34.88 -9.53
CA GLY A 204 26.62 33.44 -9.58
C GLY A 204 27.47 32.78 -10.65
N ASP A 205 28.07 31.65 -10.32
CA ASP A 205 28.64 30.75 -11.32
C ASP A 205 27.68 29.57 -11.52
N PHE A 206 27.00 29.55 -12.67
CA PHE A 206 26.04 28.50 -13.01
C PHE A 206 26.73 27.25 -13.55
N GLU A 207 28.00 27.33 -13.96
CA GLU A 207 28.75 26.21 -14.54
C GLU A 207 29.85 25.73 -13.60
N ARG A 208 29.63 24.57 -12.97
CA ARG A 208 30.57 23.92 -12.02
C ARG A 208 31.97 23.57 -12.57
N GLN A 209 32.28 23.87 -13.83
CA GLN A 209 33.41 23.27 -14.55
C GLN A 209 34.69 24.10 -14.60
N TYR A 210 34.71 25.37 -14.16
CA TYR A 210 35.94 26.17 -14.22
C TYR A 210 36.22 26.91 -12.90
N PHE A 211 37.08 26.30 -12.07
CA PHE A 211 37.60 26.88 -10.84
C PHE A 211 38.66 27.94 -11.16
N GLN A 212 38.26 29.20 -11.38
CA GLN A 212 39.20 30.32 -11.31
C GLN A 212 38.87 31.19 -10.09
N ILE A 213 39.88 31.39 -9.23
CA ILE A 213 39.76 32.21 -8.02
C ILE A 213 39.38 33.60 -8.44
N THR A 214 38.26 34.05 -7.90
CA THR A 214 37.60 35.25 -8.32
C THR A 214 37.49 36.19 -7.13
N ASN A 215 38.08 37.38 -7.21
CA ASN A 215 38.16 38.33 -6.10
C ASN A 215 37.12 39.43 -6.28
N LEU A 216 36.08 39.47 -5.43
CA LEU A 216 35.15 40.59 -5.37
C LEU A 216 35.56 41.52 -4.22
N GLN A 217 35.74 42.81 -4.52
CA GLN A 217 36.08 43.84 -3.55
C GLN A 217 35.02 44.94 -3.56
N ILE A 218 34.43 45.22 -2.40
CA ILE A 218 33.51 46.34 -2.20
C ILE A 218 34.10 47.26 -1.15
N GLU A 219 34.43 48.49 -1.52
CA GLU A 219 35.07 49.44 -0.61
C GLU A 219 34.35 50.79 -0.60
N ASN A 220 34.19 51.37 0.60
CA ASN A 220 33.65 52.72 0.76
C ASN A 220 32.30 52.91 0.06
N CYS A 221 31.40 51.93 0.21
CA CYS A 221 30.07 51.97 -0.38
C CYS A 221 29.00 52.35 0.66
N PHE A 222 28.03 53.15 0.27
CA PHE A 222 26.85 53.49 1.07
C PHE A 222 25.59 52.99 0.37
N ALA A 223 24.79 52.17 1.04
CA ALA A 223 23.53 51.68 0.49
C ALA A 223 22.39 51.82 1.52
N ASP A 224 21.33 52.53 1.13
CA ASP A 224 20.13 52.74 1.93
C ASP A 224 18.90 52.45 1.07
N PHE A 225 18.17 51.39 1.39
CA PHE A 225 17.01 50.98 0.61
C PHE A 225 15.69 51.37 1.28
N GLY A 226 15.65 52.30 2.24
CA GLY A 226 14.37 52.88 2.72
C GLY A 226 13.31 51.88 3.21
N GLY A 227 13.69 50.65 3.57
CA GLY A 227 12.82 49.54 3.97
C GLY A 227 12.32 48.63 2.84
N PHE A 228 12.79 48.80 1.61
CA PHE A 228 12.40 47.97 0.47
C PHE A 228 12.83 46.51 0.62
N ASP A 229 12.03 45.61 0.03
CA ASP A 229 12.36 44.19 -0.09
C ASP A 229 13.43 43.96 -1.16
N SER A 230 14.64 44.37 -0.84
CA SER A 230 15.84 44.09 -1.60
C SER A 230 17.05 44.11 -0.69
N ARG A 231 18.03 43.26 -1.02
CA ARG A 231 19.35 43.24 -0.40
C ARG A 231 20.38 43.90 -1.32
N PHE A 232 21.52 44.28 -0.77
CA PHE A 232 22.60 44.86 -1.56
C PHE A 232 23.30 43.80 -2.43
N LEU A 233 23.70 42.68 -1.84
CA LEU A 233 24.52 41.68 -2.51
C LEU A 233 24.05 40.26 -2.20
N SER A 234 23.95 39.44 -3.25
CA SER A 234 23.81 37.99 -3.15
C SER A 234 24.92 37.31 -3.95
N VAL A 235 25.69 36.44 -3.30
CA VAL A 235 26.69 35.60 -3.96
C VAL A 235 26.30 34.13 -3.83
N THR A 236 26.30 33.41 -4.94
CA THR A 236 25.93 31.98 -4.99
C THR A 236 26.93 31.14 -5.76
N ASN A 237 27.37 30.03 -5.15
CA ASN A 237 28.12 28.96 -5.81
C ASN A 237 29.41 29.44 -6.49
N SER A 238 30.15 30.32 -5.82
CA SER A 238 31.19 31.07 -6.50
C SER A 238 32.61 30.60 -6.14
N LEU A 239 32.82 29.94 -5.00
CA LEU A 239 34.18 29.62 -4.48
C LEU A 239 35.12 30.84 -4.53
N LYS A 240 34.53 32.04 -4.32
CA LYS A 240 35.19 33.34 -4.47
C LYS A 240 35.79 33.80 -3.15
N ASP A 241 36.81 34.64 -3.25
CA ASP A 241 37.26 35.48 -2.15
C ASP A 241 36.50 36.81 -2.23
N LEU A 242 35.80 37.15 -1.16
CA LEU A 242 35.00 38.37 -1.07
C LEU A 242 35.54 39.26 0.04
N LYS A 243 35.84 40.52 -0.30
CA LYS A 243 36.24 41.55 0.65
C LYS A 243 35.26 42.72 0.63
N ILE A 244 34.69 43.06 1.78
CA ILE A 244 33.86 44.25 1.97
C ILE A 244 34.53 45.12 3.04
N ASN A 245 34.82 46.38 2.74
CA ASN A 245 35.54 47.27 3.64
C ASN A 245 34.89 48.66 3.71
N LYS A 246 34.89 49.27 4.90
CA LYS A 246 34.46 50.67 5.12
C LYS A 246 33.09 51.01 4.51
N SER A 247 32.15 50.06 4.51
CA SER A 247 30.86 50.22 3.83
C SER A 247 29.70 50.32 4.82
N THR A 248 28.61 50.98 4.42
CA THR A 248 27.40 51.14 5.24
C THR A 248 26.19 50.62 4.48
N PHE A 249 25.44 49.71 5.10
CA PHE A 249 24.21 49.13 4.56
C PHE A 249 23.07 49.38 5.55
N GLN A 250 21.98 49.99 5.10
CA GLN A 250 20.88 50.33 6.00
C GLN A 250 19.49 50.25 5.39
N ASN A 251 18.50 50.06 6.26
CA ASN A 251 17.08 50.02 5.94
C ASN A 251 16.78 49.08 4.76
N MET A 252 17.28 47.84 4.83
CA MET A 252 17.02 46.83 3.80
C MET A 252 16.13 45.73 4.37
N LYS A 253 15.26 45.16 3.54
CA LYS A 253 14.43 44.02 3.91
C LYS A 253 14.63 42.89 2.90
N SER A 254 14.59 41.66 3.40
CA SER A 254 14.51 40.46 2.57
C SER A 254 13.49 39.50 3.18
N TYR A 255 12.56 38.99 2.37
CA TYR A 255 11.69 37.86 2.78
C TYR A 255 12.46 36.55 3.02
N GLN A 256 13.77 36.54 2.79
CA GLN A 256 14.61 35.36 2.74
C GLN A 256 15.85 35.58 3.61
N ASN A 257 16.96 34.87 3.34
CA ASN A 257 18.17 34.93 4.16
C ASN A 257 18.99 36.19 3.86
N GLY A 258 19.52 36.83 4.91
CA GLY A 258 20.39 38.01 4.79
C GLY A 258 19.61 39.25 4.35
N GLY A 259 19.24 40.11 5.29
CA GLY A 259 18.50 41.34 4.97
C GLY A 259 19.31 42.33 4.13
N CYS A 260 20.61 42.42 4.38
CA CYS A 260 21.53 43.29 3.64
C CYS A 260 22.47 42.50 2.71
N LEU A 261 23.03 41.39 3.19
CA LEU A 261 24.03 40.59 2.47
C LEU A 261 23.76 39.09 2.60
N ARG A 262 23.93 38.35 1.49
CA ARG A 262 23.72 36.90 1.42
C ARG A 262 24.87 36.21 0.69
N PHE A 263 25.40 35.15 1.29
CA PHE A 263 26.55 34.41 0.78
C PHE A 263 26.34 32.90 0.83
N TYR A 264 26.60 32.22 -0.30
CA TYR A 264 26.59 30.76 -0.42
C TYR A 264 27.86 30.26 -1.11
N VAL A 265 28.55 29.31 -0.49
CA VAL A 265 29.70 28.58 -1.06
C VAL A 265 30.81 29.55 -1.48
N LEU A 266 31.47 30.15 -0.48
CA LEU A 266 32.62 31.04 -0.66
C LEU A 266 33.92 30.32 -0.29
N ASN A 267 35.04 30.78 -0.85
CA ASN A 267 36.35 30.34 -0.38
C ASN A 267 36.70 31.12 0.89
N SER A 268 36.83 32.45 0.77
CA SER A 268 37.00 33.34 1.92
C SER A 268 36.01 34.52 1.89
N LEU A 269 35.61 34.96 3.08
CA LEU A 269 34.75 36.14 3.27
C LEU A 269 35.39 37.05 4.32
N GLU A 270 35.84 38.24 3.90
CA GLU A 270 36.36 39.28 4.76
C GLU A 270 35.40 40.48 4.77
N ILE A 271 34.86 40.84 5.93
CA ILE A 271 34.07 42.08 6.09
C ILE A 271 34.69 42.90 7.21
N THR A 272 35.16 44.11 6.90
CA THR A 272 35.87 44.95 7.86
C THR A 272 35.33 46.37 7.91
N SER A 273 35.38 46.97 9.11
CA SER A 273 35.07 48.39 9.35
C SER A 273 33.74 48.86 8.75
N SER A 274 32.71 48.00 8.76
CA SER A 274 31.44 48.24 8.05
C SER A 274 30.25 48.31 9.01
N ASN A 275 29.21 49.05 8.62
CA ASN A 275 28.04 49.33 9.42
C ASN A 275 26.77 48.74 8.79
N PHE A 276 25.94 48.09 9.60
CA PHE A 276 24.69 47.43 9.22
C PHE A 276 23.58 47.90 10.15
N THR A 277 22.63 48.68 9.64
CA THR A 277 21.56 49.24 10.48
C THR A 277 20.17 49.01 9.92
N ASN A 278 19.22 48.59 10.77
CA ASN A 278 17.83 48.33 10.35
C ASN A 278 17.70 47.34 9.16
N CYS A 279 18.61 46.37 9.04
CA CYS A 279 18.45 45.28 8.07
C CYS A 279 17.49 44.22 8.63
N VAL A 280 16.51 43.78 7.83
CA VAL A 280 15.49 42.82 8.24
C VAL A 280 15.51 41.62 7.30
N SER A 281 15.69 40.42 7.86
CA SER A 281 15.47 39.15 7.18
C SER A 281 14.24 38.47 7.77
N ASN A 282 13.42 37.79 6.97
CA ASN A 282 12.36 36.94 7.50
C ASN A 282 12.83 35.53 7.88
N LYS A 283 14.12 35.21 7.72
CA LYS A 283 14.67 33.88 7.97
C LYS A 283 15.96 33.99 8.78
N PHE A 284 17.11 33.79 8.14
CA PHE A 284 18.41 33.73 8.80
C PHE A 284 19.23 34.99 8.54
N GLY A 285 19.81 35.57 9.60
CA GLY A 285 20.76 36.68 9.51
C GLY A 285 20.09 38.00 9.15
N GLY A 286 19.79 38.84 10.15
CA GLY A 286 19.04 40.09 9.89
C GLY A 286 19.80 41.03 8.98
N ALA A 287 21.12 41.18 9.18
CA ALA A 287 22.01 41.88 8.26
C ALA A 287 22.73 40.92 7.31
N ILE A 288 23.39 39.89 7.84
CA ILE A 288 24.34 39.06 7.10
C ILE A 288 23.97 37.58 7.25
N PHE A 289 23.82 36.89 6.13
CA PHE A 289 23.72 35.43 6.10
C PHE A 289 24.89 34.82 5.33
N VAL A 290 25.55 33.83 5.93
CA VAL A 290 26.65 33.08 5.32
C VAL A 290 26.35 31.59 5.37
N LYS A 291 26.51 30.91 4.24
CA LYS A 291 26.44 29.45 4.15
C LYS A 291 27.64 28.87 3.41
N THR A 292 28.27 27.85 3.98
CA THR A 292 29.37 27.07 3.41
C THR A 292 30.55 27.95 2.96
N PHE A 293 31.61 27.98 3.75
CA PHE A 293 32.79 28.82 3.53
C PHE A 293 34.05 28.07 3.97
N GLN A 294 35.25 28.46 3.54
CA GLN A 294 36.48 27.96 4.19
C GLN A 294 36.91 28.89 5.33
N ILE A 295 36.95 30.20 5.06
CA ILE A 295 37.44 31.22 6.00
C ILE A 295 36.43 32.37 6.10
N ILE A 296 36.01 32.74 7.31
CA ILE A 296 35.30 34.00 7.59
C ILE A 296 36.20 34.89 8.46
N ASN A 297 36.36 36.14 8.07
CA ASN A 297 37.02 37.17 8.87
C ASN A 297 36.15 38.42 8.97
N PHE A 298 35.48 38.61 10.10
CA PHE A 298 34.72 39.82 10.40
C PHE A 298 35.46 40.64 11.43
N SER A 299 35.77 41.90 11.12
CA SER A 299 36.39 42.80 12.09
C SER A 299 35.83 44.21 12.10
N ASN A 300 35.73 44.80 13.30
CA ASN A 300 35.27 46.18 13.50
C ASN A 300 33.90 46.46 12.84
N LEU A 301 32.95 45.54 13.00
CA LEU A 301 31.60 45.70 12.44
C LEU A 301 30.68 46.36 13.45
N ASN A 302 29.77 47.21 12.99
CA ASN A 302 28.68 47.73 13.79
C ASN A 302 27.35 47.21 13.26
N LEU A 303 26.63 46.41 14.05
CA LEU A 303 25.33 45.85 13.71
C LEU A 303 24.28 46.35 14.67
N GLN A 304 23.42 47.25 14.19
CA GLN A 304 22.42 47.91 15.02
C GLN A 304 20.98 47.71 14.50
N SER A 305 20.06 47.38 15.39
CA SER A 305 18.61 47.31 15.09
C SER A 305 18.26 46.37 13.94
N ASN A 306 19.05 45.33 13.71
CA ASN A 306 18.78 44.33 12.69
C ASN A 306 17.83 43.24 13.24
N SER A 307 17.04 42.60 12.38
CA SER A 307 16.11 41.56 12.84
C SER A 307 15.96 40.36 11.92
N ALA A 308 15.78 39.17 12.52
CA ALA A 308 15.57 37.90 11.82
C ALA A 308 14.74 36.89 12.62
N LEU A 309 14.44 35.71 12.05
CA LEU A 309 13.97 34.58 12.85
C LEU A 309 15.13 33.95 13.64
N PHE A 310 16.29 33.84 13.01
CA PHE A 310 17.51 33.25 13.56
C PHE A 310 18.71 34.17 13.30
N GLY A 311 19.45 34.55 14.36
CA GLY A 311 20.60 35.44 14.25
C GLY A 311 20.21 36.86 13.80
N GLY A 312 19.72 37.67 14.75
CA GLY A 312 19.16 38.99 14.42
C GLY A 312 20.15 39.95 13.75
N GLY A 313 21.45 39.83 14.03
CA GLY A 313 22.51 40.49 13.26
C GLY A 313 23.09 39.60 12.16
N ILE A 314 23.77 38.53 12.56
CA ILE A 314 24.53 37.63 11.67
C ILE A 314 24.04 36.20 11.88
N SER A 315 23.95 35.45 10.79
CA SER A 315 23.71 34.02 10.81
C SER A 315 24.73 33.29 9.95
N ILE A 316 25.39 32.28 10.51
CA ILE A 316 26.47 31.52 9.87
C ILE A 316 26.11 30.03 9.91
N ASP A 317 25.96 29.41 8.74
CA ASP A 317 25.87 27.95 8.61
C ASP A 317 27.29 27.36 8.50
N SER A 318 27.72 26.74 9.58
CA SER A 318 29.11 26.47 9.95
C SER A 318 29.74 25.24 9.33
N GLN A 319 29.55 25.05 8.02
CA GLN A 319 30.30 24.01 7.29
C GLN A 319 31.77 24.39 7.02
N GLY A 320 32.28 25.50 7.57
CA GLY A 320 33.64 26.01 7.34
C GLY A 320 34.64 25.81 8.47
N ASN A 321 35.93 25.84 8.12
CA ASN A 321 37.04 25.46 9.00
C ASN A 321 37.55 26.60 9.89
N GLU A 322 37.57 27.84 9.40
CA GLU A 322 38.14 28.99 10.14
C GLU A 322 37.18 30.18 10.22
N LYS A 323 36.96 30.68 11.44
CA LYS A 323 36.12 31.86 11.72
C LYS A 323 36.86 32.78 12.66
N ASN A 324 37.11 34.00 12.22
CA ASN A 324 37.71 35.06 13.02
C ASN A 324 36.73 36.22 13.14
N LEU A 325 36.22 36.46 14.34
CA LEU A 325 35.24 37.51 14.64
C LEU A 325 35.84 38.44 15.69
N VAL A 326 36.27 39.63 15.28
CA VAL A 326 37.02 40.57 16.14
C VAL A 326 36.30 41.91 16.23
N ASN A 327 36.06 42.42 17.44
CA ASN A 327 35.46 43.75 17.64
C ASN A 327 34.13 43.96 16.89
N ILE A 328 33.20 43.02 17.00
CA ILE A 328 31.85 43.17 16.44
C ILE A 328 30.96 43.80 17.50
N ASN A 329 30.47 45.01 17.23
CA ASN A 329 29.53 45.72 18.10
C ASN A 329 28.09 45.41 17.68
N PHE A 330 27.35 44.73 18.56
CA PHE A 330 25.93 44.46 18.36
C PHE A 330 25.09 45.35 19.27
N LYS A 331 24.06 46.01 18.71
CA LYS A 331 23.19 46.92 19.47
C LYS A 331 21.73 46.79 19.04
N ASN A 332 20.85 46.40 19.95
CA ASN A 332 19.40 46.33 19.71
C ASN A 332 18.99 45.41 18.53
N ASN A 333 19.80 44.41 18.17
CA ASN A 333 19.34 43.41 17.21
C ASN A 333 18.32 42.50 17.88
N THR A 334 17.41 41.92 17.09
CA THR A 334 16.35 41.06 17.62
C THR A 334 16.19 39.81 16.77
N SER A 335 16.09 38.65 17.40
CA SER A 335 15.64 37.44 16.72
C SER A 335 14.39 36.87 17.38
N THR A 336 13.57 36.20 16.58
CA THR A 336 12.32 35.60 17.08
C THR A 336 12.60 34.34 17.90
N TYR A 337 13.62 33.56 17.50
CA TYR A 337 13.82 32.23 18.06
C TYR A 337 15.18 32.01 18.71
N LEU A 338 16.28 32.35 18.02
CA LEU A 338 17.62 32.01 18.49
C LEU A 338 18.61 33.14 18.21
N ASP A 339 19.26 33.58 19.28
CA ASP A 339 20.35 34.56 19.35
C ASP A 339 20.04 35.90 18.64
N ASN A 340 19.92 36.98 19.42
CA ASN A 340 19.59 38.28 18.87
C ASN A 340 20.71 38.82 17.98
N ASP A 341 21.94 38.38 18.18
CA ASP A 341 23.12 39.00 17.58
C ASP A 341 23.77 38.08 16.56
N LEU A 342 24.35 36.97 16.98
CA LEU A 342 25.10 36.04 16.13
C LEU A 342 24.60 34.61 16.33
N TYR A 343 24.09 34.00 15.28
CA TYR A 343 23.71 32.58 15.29
C TYR A 343 24.62 31.75 14.39
N ASP A 344 25.57 31.06 15.01
CA ASP A 344 26.53 30.15 14.35
C ASP A 344 26.10 28.69 14.57
N TYR A 345 25.68 28.01 13.51
CA TYR A 345 25.03 26.70 13.61
C TYR A 345 25.39 25.75 12.47
N THR A 346 25.31 24.46 12.74
CA THR A 346 25.20 23.44 11.70
C THR A 346 23.78 22.90 11.72
N SER A 347 23.10 22.97 10.58
CA SER A 347 21.75 22.42 10.45
C SER A 347 21.80 21.01 9.88
N CYS A 348 21.00 20.12 10.48
CA CYS A 348 20.75 18.81 9.91
C CYS A 348 19.29 18.42 10.16
N PHE A 349 18.80 17.45 9.40
CA PHE A 349 17.52 16.84 9.69
C PHE A 349 17.71 15.33 9.90
N GLN A 350 16.81 14.74 10.67
CA GLN A 350 16.70 13.29 10.76
C GLN A 350 15.25 12.91 10.47
N ILE A 351 15.07 11.84 9.71
CA ILE A 351 13.77 11.22 9.54
C ILE A 351 13.54 10.36 10.78
N ASN A 352 12.54 10.73 11.57
CA ASN A 352 12.22 10.01 12.79
C ASN A 352 11.36 8.79 12.49
N GLN A 353 10.27 9.00 11.73
CA GLN A 353 9.30 7.96 11.39
C GLN A 353 8.72 8.19 10.01
N ILE A 354 8.39 7.09 9.33
CA ILE A 354 7.65 7.10 8.08
C ILE A 354 6.34 6.35 8.32
N PHE A 355 5.23 6.99 8.00
CA PHE A 355 3.92 6.38 7.98
C PHE A 355 3.41 6.34 6.55
N GLU A 356 2.80 5.23 6.18
CA GLU A 356 1.96 5.14 5.00
C GLU A 356 0.53 5.51 5.38
N TYR A 357 -0.05 6.44 4.63
CA TYR A 357 -1.42 6.88 4.75
C TYR A 357 -2.28 6.18 3.70
N ILE A 358 -3.24 5.39 4.17
CA ILE A 358 -4.16 4.61 3.35
C ILE A 358 -5.54 5.23 3.47
N PRO A 359 -6.00 6.04 2.50
CA PRO A 359 -7.32 6.64 2.56
C PRO A 359 -8.44 5.60 2.38
N ASN A 360 -9.63 5.90 2.93
CA ASN A 360 -10.85 5.09 2.80
C ASN A 360 -10.67 3.63 3.27
N TYR A 361 -9.92 3.43 4.35
CA TYR A 361 -9.71 2.12 4.94
C TYR A 361 -10.98 1.63 5.65
N PHE A 362 -11.72 0.72 5.01
CA PHE A 362 -12.88 -0.04 5.54
C PHE A 362 -13.58 0.53 6.79
N GLN A 363 -14.72 1.22 6.59
CA GLN A 363 -15.53 1.89 7.63
C GLN A 363 -14.81 2.99 8.43
N GLN A 364 -13.49 3.15 8.28
CA GLN A 364 -12.71 4.26 8.79
C GLN A 364 -12.36 5.20 7.63
N ASN A 365 -12.09 6.46 7.97
CA ASN A 365 -11.69 7.44 6.95
C ASN A 365 -10.28 7.14 6.40
N TYR A 366 -9.39 6.52 7.19
CA TYR A 366 -8.03 6.16 6.79
C TYR A 366 -7.39 5.17 7.76
N LEU A 367 -6.27 4.56 7.35
CA LEU A 367 -5.34 3.80 8.18
C LEU A 367 -3.92 4.39 8.06
N LEU A 368 -3.21 4.47 9.18
CA LEU A 368 -1.78 4.78 9.23
C LEU A 368 -0.97 3.52 9.52
N ARG A 369 -0.12 3.13 8.57
CA ARG A 369 0.79 1.99 8.73
C ARG A 369 2.22 2.49 8.90
N ARG A 370 2.87 2.16 10.02
CA ARG A 370 4.29 2.50 10.20
C ARG A 370 5.14 1.70 9.21
N VAL A 371 6.01 2.39 8.46
CA VAL A 371 7.00 1.78 7.59
C VAL A 371 8.27 1.51 8.40
N SER A 372 8.78 0.28 8.36
CA SER A 372 10.04 -0.08 9.00
C SER A 372 11.21 0.54 8.24
N ILE A 373 12.10 1.22 8.96
CA ILE A 373 13.38 1.69 8.46
C ILE A 373 14.43 0.65 8.91
N SER A 374 15.02 -0.09 7.97
CA SER A 374 16.04 -1.11 8.23
C SER A 374 17.33 -0.74 7.49
N ASP A 375 18.46 -0.70 8.18
CA ASP A 375 19.78 -0.39 7.60
C ASP A 375 19.82 0.90 6.78
N SER A 376 19.17 1.95 7.29
CA SER A 376 19.01 3.23 6.57
C SER A 376 18.32 3.11 5.21
N LYS A 377 17.48 2.09 5.02
CA LYS A 377 16.61 1.93 3.85
C LYS A 377 15.16 1.85 4.27
N ALA A 378 14.30 2.48 3.49
CA ALA A 378 12.86 2.31 3.61
C ALA A 378 12.25 1.98 2.25
N TYR A 379 11.45 0.92 2.21
CA TYR A 379 10.80 0.47 0.98
C TYR A 379 9.42 1.09 0.90
N LEU A 380 9.21 1.91 -0.12
CA LEU A 380 7.97 2.63 -0.36
C LEU A 380 7.25 2.05 -1.58
N ILE A 381 5.93 2.03 -1.54
CA ILE A 381 5.09 1.50 -2.59
C ILE A 381 4.69 2.66 -3.52
N PRO A 382 4.98 2.58 -4.84
CA PRO A 382 4.58 3.58 -5.82
C PRO A 382 3.11 3.97 -5.69
N GLY A 383 2.83 5.27 -5.68
CA GLY A 383 1.48 5.80 -5.60
C GLY A 383 0.79 5.71 -4.24
N SER A 384 1.42 5.15 -3.21
CA SER A 384 0.93 5.27 -1.83
C SER A 384 1.36 6.61 -1.23
N ILE A 385 0.55 7.19 -0.34
CA ILE A 385 0.86 8.47 0.30
C ILE A 385 1.65 8.17 1.57
N TYR A 386 2.79 8.84 1.76
CA TYR A 386 3.62 8.72 2.95
C TYR A 386 3.68 10.04 3.71
N ILE A 387 3.61 9.93 5.03
CA ILE A 387 3.82 11.01 6.00
C ILE A 387 5.17 10.75 6.65
N ILE A 388 6.16 11.57 6.31
CA ILE A 388 7.53 11.44 6.80
C ILE A 388 7.71 12.46 7.90
N LEU A 389 7.83 12.01 9.15
CA LEU A 389 8.09 12.87 10.29
C LEU A 389 9.57 13.22 10.34
N ILE A 390 9.84 14.53 10.39
CA ILE A 390 11.19 15.08 10.32
C ILE A 390 11.47 15.82 11.62
N ASP A 391 12.58 15.48 12.27
CA ASP A 391 13.12 16.31 13.34
C ASP A 391 14.25 17.18 12.76
N LEU A 392 14.05 18.49 12.82
CA LEU A 392 15.09 19.46 12.47
C LEU A 392 15.97 19.70 13.69
N ASN A 393 17.27 19.41 13.57
CA ASN A 393 18.24 19.63 14.62
C ASN A 393 19.21 20.73 14.20
N PHE A 394 19.29 21.78 15.01
CA PHE A 394 20.30 22.82 14.88
C PHE A 394 21.33 22.65 16.00
N PHE A 395 22.60 22.53 15.62
CA PHE A 395 23.71 22.45 16.56
C PHE A 395 24.41 23.79 16.62
N LYS A 396 24.43 24.44 17.80
CA LYS A 396 25.21 25.66 17.99
C LYS A 396 26.69 25.27 18.09
N ASN A 397 27.54 25.95 17.34
CA ASN A 397 28.98 25.72 17.37
C ASN A 397 29.63 26.65 18.42
N ASP A 398 29.75 26.17 19.66
CA ASP A 398 30.51 26.87 20.72
C ASP A 398 31.93 26.26 20.79
N ASN A 399 32.96 26.98 20.33
CA ASN A 399 34.39 26.69 20.58
C ASN A 399 34.74 25.18 20.63
N SER A 400 34.55 24.45 19.53
CA SER A 400 34.82 23.01 19.32
C SER A 400 33.88 21.98 19.98
N LYS A 401 32.85 22.40 20.73
CA LYS A 401 31.80 21.48 21.24
C LYS A 401 30.45 21.83 20.63
N MET A 402 29.95 20.95 19.76
CA MET A 402 28.57 21.05 19.26
C MET A 402 27.60 20.89 20.44
N LYS A 403 26.92 21.97 20.82
CA LYS A 403 25.80 21.88 21.77
C LYS A 403 24.51 21.80 20.98
N LYS A 404 23.76 20.71 21.20
CA LYS A 404 22.41 20.58 20.65
C LYS A 404 21.54 21.69 21.25
N VAL A 405 20.95 22.52 20.40
CA VAL A 405 19.94 23.49 20.84
C VAL A 405 18.68 22.71 21.24
N ASN A 406 18.03 23.12 22.32
CA ASN A 406 16.89 22.38 22.87
C ASN A 406 15.77 22.26 21.81
N PRO A 407 15.41 21.05 21.35
CA PRO A 407 14.53 20.86 20.18
C PRO A 407 13.10 21.42 20.37
N THR A 408 12.67 21.64 21.62
CA THR A 408 11.33 22.18 21.93
C THR A 408 11.10 23.58 21.39
N THR A 409 12.13 24.43 21.26
CA THR A 409 11.96 25.76 20.67
C THR A 409 11.85 25.70 19.14
N ILE A 410 12.47 24.71 18.49
CA ILE A 410 12.54 24.58 17.02
C ILE A 410 11.28 23.93 16.44
N ASN A 411 10.74 22.89 17.09
CA ASN A 411 9.52 22.22 16.63
C ASN A 411 8.28 23.13 16.68
N ASN A 412 8.32 24.20 17.48
CA ASN A 412 7.28 25.23 17.49
C ASN A 412 7.38 26.20 16.30
N ILE A 413 8.48 26.20 15.55
CA ILE A 413 8.76 27.10 14.43
C ILE A 413 8.35 26.46 13.12
N PHE A 414 8.74 25.19 12.97
CA PHE A 414 8.51 24.39 11.77
C PHE A 414 7.46 23.35 12.10
N PHE A 415 6.20 23.75 12.09
CA PHE A 415 5.05 22.85 12.20
C PHE A 415 4.36 22.73 10.85
N GLY A 416 3.79 21.55 10.58
CA GLY A 416 3.05 21.31 9.35
C GLY A 416 3.89 20.71 8.22
N ASN A 417 3.34 20.79 7.01
CA ASN A 417 3.94 20.21 5.82
C ASN A 417 5.14 21.05 5.36
N LEU A 418 6.34 20.47 5.42
CA LEU A 418 7.59 21.07 4.96
C LEU A 418 7.76 21.02 3.44
N TYR A 419 6.72 20.70 2.67
CA TYR A 419 6.80 20.59 1.22
C TYR A 419 7.37 21.85 0.55
N ASN A 420 6.99 23.05 1.02
CA ASN A 420 7.53 24.31 0.52
C ASN A 420 9.03 24.50 0.78
N PHE A 421 9.65 23.63 1.57
CA PHE A 421 11.07 23.63 1.86
C PHE A 421 11.81 22.46 1.18
N TYR A 422 11.11 21.60 0.43
CA TYR A 422 11.68 20.47 -0.28
C TYR A 422 11.94 20.83 -1.75
N GLN A 423 13.18 20.66 -2.22
CA GLN A 423 13.51 20.76 -3.64
C GLN A 423 13.80 19.35 -4.15
N PRO A 424 12.97 18.78 -5.03
CA PRO A 424 13.35 17.53 -5.67
C PRO A 424 14.65 17.75 -6.45
N GLN A 425 15.67 16.91 -6.24
CA GLN A 425 16.89 16.97 -7.05
C GLN A 425 16.49 16.81 -8.52
N LYS A 426 16.81 17.81 -9.35
CA LYS A 426 16.59 17.85 -10.79
C LYS A 426 17.31 16.69 -11.49
N GLN A 427 16.76 15.49 -11.46
CA GLN A 427 16.98 14.48 -12.49
C GLN A 427 15.78 14.53 -13.43
N LEU A 428 15.82 15.43 -14.43
CA LEU A 428 14.99 15.40 -15.66
C LEU A 428 13.54 14.89 -15.51
N GLN A 429 12.79 15.40 -14.53
CA GLN A 429 11.36 15.10 -14.43
C GLN A 429 10.54 16.22 -15.06
N ASN A 430 9.65 15.84 -15.98
CA ASN A 430 8.65 16.74 -16.53
C ASN A 430 7.78 17.26 -15.38
N VAL A 431 7.77 18.57 -15.22
CA VAL A 431 7.14 19.32 -14.11
C VAL A 431 5.65 19.00 -13.92
N GLY A 432 4.96 18.51 -14.96
CA GLY A 432 3.57 18.04 -14.87
C GLY A 432 3.36 16.83 -13.95
N ASP A 433 4.41 16.04 -13.69
CA ASP A 433 4.37 14.85 -12.84
C ASP A 433 4.50 15.19 -11.34
N ILE A 434 4.74 16.44 -10.95
CA ILE A 434 4.92 16.78 -9.52
C ILE A 434 3.61 17.30 -8.92
N SER A 435 2.83 18.09 -9.68
CA SER A 435 1.66 18.82 -9.17
C SER A 435 0.43 17.98 -8.89
N GLN A 436 0.27 16.78 -9.49
CA GLN A 436 -0.93 15.95 -9.32
C GLN A 436 -0.99 15.22 -7.96
N TYR A 437 0.11 15.18 -7.22
CA TYR A 437 0.27 14.26 -6.07
C TYR A 437 0.26 14.96 -4.69
N LEU A 438 0.01 16.28 -4.64
CA LEU A 438 0.36 17.10 -3.47
C LEU A 438 -0.79 17.87 -2.81
N ASN A 439 -2.00 17.79 -3.36
CA ASN A 439 -3.17 18.50 -2.82
C ASN A 439 -4.08 17.62 -1.94
N TYR A 440 -3.54 16.59 -1.30
CA TYR A 440 -4.29 15.90 -0.26
C TYR A 440 -4.32 16.77 0.99
N GLU A 441 -5.47 17.41 1.25
CA GLU A 441 -5.80 17.93 2.58
C GLU A 441 -6.00 16.74 3.52
N ILE A 442 -4.91 16.19 4.04
CA ILE A 442 -4.98 15.20 5.09
C ILE A 442 -5.47 15.93 6.35
N ASN A 443 -6.61 15.49 6.90
CA ASN A 443 -7.13 16.01 8.16
C ASN A 443 -6.26 15.48 9.31
N LEU A 444 -5.10 16.11 9.50
CA LEU A 444 -4.03 15.69 10.41
C LEU A 444 -4.34 15.99 11.88
N LYS A 445 -5.61 16.06 12.30
CA LYS A 445 -5.98 16.31 13.71
C LYS A 445 -5.34 15.31 14.68
N GLU A 446 -5.02 14.10 14.21
CA GLU A 446 -4.33 13.08 15.00
C GLU A 446 -2.80 13.22 15.04
N PHE A 447 -2.18 13.88 14.05
CA PHE A 447 -0.77 14.23 14.16
C PHE A 447 -0.69 15.43 15.10
N LYS A 448 0.17 15.33 16.12
CA LYS A 448 0.44 16.47 17.01
C LYS A 448 0.76 17.66 16.10
N GLN A 449 -0.08 18.70 16.15
CA GLN A 449 0.04 19.91 15.32
C GLN A 449 1.41 20.61 15.43
N ASN A 450 2.28 20.14 16.32
CA ASN A 450 3.59 20.69 16.67
C ASN A 450 4.75 19.84 16.11
N GLN A 451 4.54 19.06 15.03
CA GLN A 451 5.60 18.31 14.38
C GLN A 451 5.72 18.68 12.90
N ALA A 452 6.97 18.73 12.43
CA ALA A 452 7.28 18.92 11.03
C ALA A 452 7.13 17.59 10.28
N TYR A 453 6.44 17.60 9.15
CA TYR A 453 6.29 16.42 8.32
C TYR A 453 6.39 16.75 6.84
N LEU A 454 6.66 15.74 6.02
CA LEU A 454 6.60 15.83 4.57
C LEU A 454 5.55 14.84 4.07
N LEU A 455 4.64 15.31 3.21
CA LEU A 455 3.81 14.41 2.41
C LEU A 455 4.56 14.03 1.15
N PHE A 456 4.68 12.72 0.92
CA PHE A 456 5.49 12.16 -0.14
C PHE A 456 4.77 11.00 -0.81
N GLN A 457 4.72 10.99 -2.14
CA GLN A 457 4.14 9.90 -2.92
C GLN A 457 5.17 9.44 -3.96
N PRO A 458 5.77 8.24 -3.81
CA PRO A 458 6.80 7.77 -4.72
C PRO A 458 6.23 7.42 -6.10
N ASN A 459 7.04 7.63 -7.14
CA ASN A 459 6.76 7.23 -8.52
C ASN A 459 7.50 5.92 -8.85
N SER A 460 6.87 4.99 -9.57
CA SER A 460 7.52 3.73 -9.97
C SER A 460 8.70 3.93 -10.92
N GLY A 461 8.77 5.07 -11.64
CA GLY A 461 9.88 5.40 -12.54
C GLY A 461 11.19 5.69 -11.83
N LEU A 462 11.16 5.98 -10.53
CA LEU A 462 12.35 6.20 -9.71
C LEU A 462 12.59 5.03 -8.76
N LYS A 463 13.80 4.48 -8.80
CA LYS A 463 14.22 3.39 -7.90
C LYS A 463 14.71 3.90 -6.55
N GLN A 464 15.21 5.13 -6.50
CA GLN A 464 15.81 5.72 -5.31
C GLN A 464 15.35 7.17 -5.16
N PHE A 465 15.06 7.59 -3.93
CA PHE A 465 14.77 8.98 -3.59
C PHE A 465 15.72 9.44 -2.49
N LYS A 466 16.26 10.66 -2.67
CA LYS A 466 17.02 11.38 -1.64
C LYS A 466 16.32 12.70 -1.34
N PHE A 467 16.13 13.00 -0.06
CA PHE A 467 15.56 14.28 0.34
C PHE A 467 16.65 15.33 0.45
N ASN A 468 16.57 16.36 -0.40
CA ASN A 468 17.31 17.60 -0.22
C ASN A 468 16.31 18.71 0.09
N PHE A 469 16.51 19.39 1.21
CA PHE A 469 15.76 20.62 1.51
C PHE A 469 16.39 21.79 0.76
N ILE A 470 15.58 22.78 0.37
CA ILE A 470 15.97 24.01 -0.35
C ILE A 470 17.11 24.74 0.38
N TYR A 471 17.15 24.62 1.71
CA TYR A 471 18.21 25.20 2.53
C TYR A 471 19.52 24.41 2.52
N GLY A 472 19.64 23.34 1.73
CA GLY A 472 20.75 22.39 1.73
C GLY A 472 21.10 21.93 3.15
N ILE A 473 20.07 21.67 3.97
CA ILE A 473 20.21 21.03 5.27
C ILE A 473 20.52 19.56 4.96
N GLU A 474 21.68 19.10 5.42
CA GLU A 474 22.10 17.72 5.19
C GLU A 474 21.31 16.78 6.11
N SER A 475 21.02 15.58 5.60
CA SER A 475 20.46 14.53 6.44
C SER A 475 21.55 14.00 7.37
N LEU A 476 21.25 13.87 8.66
CA LEU A 476 22.17 13.23 9.60
C LEU A 476 22.28 11.72 9.31
N ILE A 477 21.27 11.13 8.66
CA ILE A 477 21.22 9.75 8.19
C ILE A 477 20.64 9.75 6.78
N ASP A 478 21.44 9.36 5.78
CA ASP A 478 20.94 9.13 4.43
C ASP A 478 20.00 7.91 4.45
N ILE A 479 18.69 8.15 4.54
CA ILE A 479 17.70 7.07 4.31
C ILE A 479 17.51 6.93 2.81
N GLU A 480 17.96 5.81 2.28
CA GLU A 480 17.67 5.43 0.90
C GLU A 480 16.21 4.95 0.83
N LEU A 481 15.36 5.77 0.23
CA LEU A 481 14.01 5.35 -0.09
C LEU A 481 14.03 4.57 -1.40
N SER A 482 13.62 3.31 -1.38
CA SER A 482 13.52 2.49 -2.59
C SER A 482 12.07 2.19 -2.92
N SER A 483 11.71 2.21 -4.20
CA SER A 483 10.40 1.75 -4.64
C SER A 483 10.32 0.22 -4.60
N ARG A 484 9.19 -0.32 -4.16
CA ARG A 484 8.86 -1.75 -4.19
C ARG A 484 7.67 -1.99 -5.12
N ASP A 485 7.59 -3.18 -5.71
CA ASP A 485 6.39 -3.59 -6.44
C ASP A 485 5.15 -3.61 -5.51
N CYS A 486 3.96 -3.61 -6.13
CA CYS A 486 2.70 -3.71 -5.41
C CYS A 486 2.66 -4.98 -4.55
N ILE A 487 1.86 -4.96 -3.48
CA ILE A 487 1.66 -6.10 -2.58
C ILE A 487 0.23 -6.64 -2.69
N GLN A 488 -0.04 -7.77 -2.02
CA GLN A 488 -1.39 -8.30 -1.89
C GLN A 488 -2.36 -7.24 -1.35
N GLY A 489 -3.56 -7.23 -1.91
CA GLY A 489 -4.59 -6.23 -1.61
C GLY A 489 -4.43 -4.89 -2.33
N GLN A 490 -3.51 -4.79 -3.28
CA GLN A 490 -3.36 -3.65 -4.17
C GLN A 490 -3.56 -4.05 -5.63
N GLN A 491 -3.94 -3.08 -6.44
CA GLN A 491 -3.92 -3.15 -7.89
C GLN A 491 -2.87 -2.22 -8.50
N LYS A 492 -2.31 -2.65 -9.63
CA LYS A 492 -1.35 -1.88 -10.41
C LYS A 492 -2.10 -1.05 -11.45
N VAL A 493 -2.16 0.25 -11.26
CA VAL A 493 -2.80 1.19 -12.19
C VAL A 493 -1.71 1.90 -12.99
N GLN A 494 -1.72 1.74 -14.31
CA GLN A 494 -0.79 2.43 -15.20
C GLN A 494 -1.23 3.87 -15.43
N PHE A 495 -0.27 4.81 -15.47
CA PHE A 495 -0.58 6.23 -15.67
C PHE A 495 -1.11 6.54 -17.07
N THR A 496 -0.56 5.85 -18.07
CA THR A 496 -1.00 5.94 -19.46
C THR A 496 -0.91 4.56 -20.09
N THR A 497 -1.74 4.29 -21.10
CA THR A 497 -1.71 3.05 -21.86
C THR A 497 -0.42 2.88 -22.69
N LEU A 498 0.36 3.96 -22.86
CA LEU A 498 1.57 3.98 -23.68
C LEU A 498 2.85 3.77 -22.87
N ASP A 499 2.88 4.17 -21.59
CA ASP A 499 4.05 4.02 -20.72
C ASP A 499 3.79 2.96 -19.63
N THR A 500 4.14 1.72 -19.93
CA THR A 500 4.01 0.58 -19.01
C THR A 500 5.05 0.59 -17.88
N SER A 501 6.08 1.44 -17.96
CA SER A 501 7.11 1.56 -16.92
C SER A 501 6.61 2.36 -15.72
N ARG A 502 5.59 3.20 -15.92
CA ARG A 502 5.01 4.07 -14.90
C ARG A 502 3.66 3.53 -14.40
N TYR A 503 3.61 3.25 -13.12
CA TYR A 503 2.43 2.74 -12.45
C TYR A 503 2.32 3.24 -11.02
N MET A 504 1.12 3.16 -10.48
CA MET A 504 0.82 3.35 -9.07
C MET A 504 0.12 2.11 -8.51
N CYS A 505 0.43 1.76 -7.27
CA CYS A 505 -0.27 0.73 -6.54
C CYS A 505 -1.43 1.38 -5.77
N LYS A 506 -2.66 1.03 -6.15
CA LYS A 506 -3.88 1.50 -5.48
C LYS A 506 -4.44 0.36 -4.64
N TYR A 507 -4.80 0.63 -3.40
CA TYR A 507 -5.47 -0.37 -2.56
C TYR A 507 -6.84 -0.74 -3.10
N CYS A 508 -7.23 -2.00 -2.96
CA CYS A 508 -8.57 -2.46 -3.35
C CYS A 508 -9.63 -1.78 -2.48
N GLU A 509 -10.62 -1.17 -3.12
CA GLU A 509 -11.74 -0.50 -2.47
C GLU A 509 -12.69 -1.49 -1.81
N ALA A 510 -13.67 -0.97 -1.06
CA ALA A 510 -14.72 -1.80 -0.49
C ALA A 510 -15.43 -2.64 -1.57
N MET A 511 -15.73 -3.89 -1.22
CA MET A 511 -16.24 -4.93 -2.12
C MET A 511 -15.28 -5.32 -3.25
N SER A 512 -13.97 -5.15 -3.04
CA SER A 512 -12.95 -5.70 -3.93
C SER A 512 -11.72 -6.19 -3.17
N ALA A 513 -11.10 -7.28 -3.63
CA ALA A 513 -9.89 -7.81 -3.00
C ALA A 513 -8.90 -8.40 -4.01
N ASN A 514 -7.64 -8.47 -3.61
CA ASN A 514 -6.56 -9.11 -4.36
C ASN A 514 -5.75 -10.05 -3.46
N TYR A 515 -5.64 -11.31 -3.89
CA TYR A 515 -4.78 -12.34 -3.29
C TYR A 515 -3.71 -12.87 -4.26
N ARG A 516 -3.65 -12.33 -5.48
CA ARG A 516 -2.84 -12.83 -6.59
C ARG A 516 -1.66 -11.89 -6.86
N ASN A 517 -0.45 -12.38 -6.56
CA ASN A 517 0.80 -11.62 -6.68
C ASN A 517 1.26 -11.40 -8.13
N ASP A 518 0.68 -12.12 -9.09
CA ASP A 518 1.08 -12.11 -10.49
C ASP A 518 0.36 -11.03 -11.30
N LEU A 519 -0.94 -10.83 -11.06
CA LEU A 519 -1.77 -9.93 -11.87
C LEU A 519 -1.97 -8.54 -11.25
N PHE A 520 -1.87 -8.39 -9.91
CA PHE A 520 -2.16 -7.12 -9.22
C PHE A 520 -3.44 -6.42 -9.74
N GLU A 521 -4.53 -7.17 -9.87
CA GLU A 521 -5.85 -6.66 -10.22
C GLU A 521 -6.82 -6.91 -9.07
N CYS A 522 -7.61 -5.91 -8.68
CA CYS A 522 -8.63 -6.07 -7.64
C CYS A 522 -9.85 -6.77 -8.24
N GLN A 523 -10.23 -7.90 -7.67
CA GLN A 523 -11.41 -8.66 -8.08
C GLN A 523 -12.62 -8.16 -7.31
N GLN A 524 -13.71 -7.89 -8.03
CA GLN A 524 -14.97 -7.47 -7.43
C GLN A 524 -15.63 -8.63 -6.69
N CYS A 525 -16.02 -8.39 -5.44
CA CYS A 525 -16.69 -9.33 -4.58
C CYS A 525 -18.21 -9.21 -4.71
N ASP A 526 -18.88 -10.35 -4.81
CA ASP A 526 -20.34 -10.41 -4.83
C ASP A 526 -20.90 -10.26 -3.41
N SER A 527 -21.69 -9.21 -3.16
CA SER A 527 -22.33 -8.95 -1.85
C SER A 527 -23.25 -10.07 -1.35
N GLN A 528 -23.74 -10.95 -2.24
CA GLN A 528 -24.51 -12.12 -1.83
C GLN A 528 -23.64 -13.21 -1.20
N ILE A 529 -22.37 -13.29 -1.62
CA ILE A 529 -21.41 -14.31 -1.20
C ILE A 529 -20.56 -13.79 -0.03
N PHE A 530 -20.15 -12.52 -0.08
CA PHE A 530 -19.26 -11.90 0.88
C PHE A 530 -19.99 -10.82 1.69
N SER A 531 -19.84 -10.86 3.01
CA SER A 531 -20.26 -9.77 3.90
C SER A 531 -19.25 -8.63 3.94
N GLN A 532 -17.96 -8.97 3.83
CA GLN A 532 -16.86 -8.00 3.80
C GLN A 532 -15.80 -8.44 2.78
N CYS A 533 -15.29 -7.48 2.01
CA CYS A 533 -14.23 -7.72 1.06
C CYS A 533 -13.49 -6.41 0.80
N TYR A 534 -12.19 -6.38 1.11
CA TYR A 534 -11.33 -5.22 0.93
C TYR A 534 -9.86 -5.68 0.98
N LEU A 535 -8.95 -4.98 0.31
CA LEU A 535 -7.51 -5.30 0.34
C LEU A 535 -7.25 -6.78 0.03
N ASN A 536 -6.65 -7.51 0.96
CA ASN A 536 -6.44 -8.96 0.94
C ASN A 536 -7.28 -9.67 2.04
N TYR A 537 -8.47 -9.14 2.33
CA TYR A 537 -9.40 -9.68 3.32
C TYR A 537 -10.77 -9.93 2.69
N THR A 538 -11.34 -11.09 3.00
CA THR A 538 -12.65 -11.52 2.51
C THR A 538 -13.34 -12.34 3.58
N LEU A 539 -14.62 -12.05 3.81
CA LEU A 539 -15.48 -12.68 4.81
C LEU A 539 -16.71 -13.23 4.10
N LEU A 540 -16.85 -14.57 4.06
CA LEU A 540 -18.01 -15.23 3.47
C LEU A 540 -19.25 -15.11 4.36
N ASN A 541 -20.41 -14.96 3.72
CA ASN A 541 -21.72 -15.10 4.36
C ASN A 541 -21.96 -16.55 4.82
N GLN A 542 -22.80 -16.71 5.84
CA GLN A 542 -23.25 -18.03 6.29
C GLN A 542 -23.93 -18.80 5.13
N GLY A 543 -23.68 -20.10 5.05
CA GLY A 543 -24.19 -20.97 3.99
C GLY A 543 -23.27 -21.08 2.76
N TYR A 544 -22.09 -20.46 2.79
CA TYR A 544 -21.05 -20.59 1.76
C TYR A 544 -19.80 -21.25 2.32
N TRP A 545 -19.12 -22.02 1.48
CA TRP A 545 -17.86 -22.70 1.75
C TRP A 545 -16.89 -22.44 0.60
N ARG A 546 -15.59 -22.30 0.87
CA ARG A 546 -14.57 -22.13 -0.18
C ARG A 546 -13.33 -22.97 0.10
N GLU A 547 -12.67 -23.38 -0.98
CA GLU A 547 -11.45 -24.18 -0.92
C GLU A 547 -10.21 -23.32 -0.65
N SER A 548 -10.19 -22.08 -1.14
CA SER A 548 -9.05 -21.16 -0.99
C SER A 548 -9.53 -19.73 -0.70
N LEU A 549 -8.62 -18.86 -0.27
CA LEU A 549 -8.91 -17.43 -0.01
C LEU A 549 -9.23 -16.61 -1.28
N GLN A 550 -9.19 -17.20 -2.47
CA GLN A 550 -9.46 -16.49 -3.73
C GLN A 550 -10.92 -16.01 -3.80
N VAL A 551 -11.13 -14.86 -4.45
CA VAL A 551 -12.46 -14.26 -4.70
C VAL A 551 -13.20 -14.95 -5.84
N ASP A 552 -12.49 -15.72 -6.66
CA ASP A 552 -13.02 -16.40 -7.84
C ASP A 552 -14.17 -17.35 -7.45
N LYS A 553 -15.35 -17.09 -8.01
CA LYS A 553 -16.59 -17.85 -7.78
C LYS A 553 -16.43 -19.35 -8.05
N ARG A 554 -15.45 -19.76 -8.85
CA ARG A 554 -15.18 -21.17 -9.14
C ARG A 554 -14.71 -21.98 -7.93
N PHE A 555 -14.16 -21.33 -6.91
CA PHE A 555 -13.67 -21.96 -5.68
C PHE A 555 -14.60 -21.75 -4.48
N ILE A 556 -15.79 -21.15 -4.72
CA ILE A 556 -16.75 -20.81 -3.68
C ILE A 556 -18.07 -21.49 -4.00
N TYR A 557 -18.57 -22.24 -3.04
CA TYR A 557 -19.72 -23.10 -3.21
C TYR A 557 -20.79 -22.72 -2.18
N LYS A 558 -22.03 -22.68 -2.64
CA LYS A 558 -23.17 -22.55 -1.75
C LYS A 558 -23.43 -23.93 -1.16
N CYS A 559 -23.38 -24.06 0.15
CA CYS A 559 -23.71 -25.31 0.81
C CYS A 559 -25.17 -25.68 0.53
N GLN A 560 -25.41 -26.96 0.30
CA GLN A 560 -26.75 -27.45 -0.04
C GLN A 560 -27.80 -27.03 1.01
N SER A 561 -29.06 -26.93 0.59
CA SER A 561 -30.18 -26.45 1.43
C SER A 561 -30.32 -27.20 2.75
N THR A 562 -29.86 -28.44 2.80
CA THR A 562 -29.88 -29.33 3.96
C THR A 562 -28.69 -29.13 4.92
N SER A 563 -27.56 -28.55 4.47
CA SER A 563 -26.35 -28.29 5.26
C SER A 563 -26.05 -26.80 5.44
N GLN A 564 -26.98 -25.91 5.11
CA GLN A 564 -26.76 -24.46 5.14
C GLN A 564 -26.32 -23.94 6.53
N GLN A 565 -26.80 -24.57 7.61
CA GLN A 565 -26.38 -24.22 8.98
C GLN A 565 -25.00 -24.78 9.35
N SER A 566 -24.53 -25.82 8.66
CA SER A 566 -23.20 -26.42 8.88
C SER A 566 -22.07 -25.55 8.33
N CYS A 567 -22.35 -24.69 7.35
CA CYS A 567 -21.39 -23.74 6.80
C CYS A 567 -21.58 -22.39 7.49
N ILE A 568 -20.75 -22.11 8.50
CA ILE A 568 -20.86 -20.89 9.31
C ILE A 568 -20.42 -19.62 8.55
N GLY A 569 -19.70 -19.78 7.44
CA GLY A 569 -19.04 -18.65 6.77
C GLY A 569 -17.82 -18.18 7.55
N GLY A 570 -17.31 -16.99 7.25
CA GLY A 570 -16.10 -16.46 7.90
C GLY A 570 -14.96 -16.13 6.94
N SER A 571 -13.80 -15.79 7.51
CA SER A 571 -12.63 -15.35 6.73
C SER A 571 -11.67 -16.47 6.37
N GLY A 572 -11.89 -17.66 6.92
CA GLY A 572 -11.08 -18.86 6.66
C GLY A 572 -11.35 -19.49 5.31
N PHE A 573 -10.87 -20.71 5.15
CA PHE A 573 -11.17 -21.60 4.01
C PHE A 573 -11.18 -23.07 4.49
N GLY A 574 -11.76 -23.96 3.70
CA GLY A 574 -11.85 -25.37 4.05
C GLY A 574 -12.67 -25.61 5.34
N ASN A 575 -12.14 -26.44 6.24
CA ASN A 575 -12.83 -26.84 7.47
C ASN A 575 -13.01 -25.68 8.48
N GLU A 576 -12.26 -24.58 8.36
CA GLU A 576 -12.42 -23.39 9.21
C GLU A 576 -13.80 -22.73 9.04
N LEU A 577 -14.48 -23.01 7.94
CA LEU A 577 -15.80 -22.47 7.61
C LEU A 577 -16.94 -23.41 8.04
N CYS A 578 -16.60 -24.53 8.68
CA CYS A 578 -17.56 -25.52 9.13
C CYS A 578 -17.92 -25.32 10.60
N SER A 579 -19.16 -25.65 10.95
CA SER A 579 -19.59 -25.76 12.34
C SER A 579 -18.79 -26.86 13.05
N GLU A 580 -18.63 -26.75 14.35
CA GLU A 580 -17.90 -27.73 15.15
C GLU A 580 -18.38 -29.17 14.90
N GLY A 581 -17.43 -30.09 14.75
CA GLY A 581 -17.67 -31.50 14.46
C GLY A 581 -17.98 -31.83 13.00
N ARG A 582 -18.05 -30.82 12.11
CA ARG A 582 -18.21 -31.00 10.66
C ARG A 582 -16.88 -30.78 9.94
N ILE A 583 -16.65 -31.54 8.87
CA ILE A 583 -15.49 -31.42 7.98
C ILE A 583 -15.87 -31.74 6.53
N GLY A 584 -14.94 -31.49 5.61
CA GLY A 584 -15.02 -31.84 4.20
C GLY A 584 -15.75 -30.79 3.37
N ASN A 585 -15.82 -31.03 2.06
CA ASN A 585 -16.46 -30.11 1.11
C ASN A 585 -17.91 -29.87 1.53
N GLU A 586 -18.29 -28.59 1.55
CA GLU A 586 -19.61 -28.11 1.96
C GLU A 586 -20.02 -28.55 3.39
N CYS A 587 -19.04 -28.87 4.24
CA CYS A 587 -19.22 -29.30 5.62
C CYS A 587 -20.21 -30.47 5.74
N SER A 588 -20.13 -31.39 4.78
CA SER A 588 -21.13 -32.45 4.59
C SER A 588 -20.94 -33.67 5.51
N VAL A 589 -19.78 -33.81 6.16
CA VAL A 589 -19.40 -35.01 6.92
C VAL A 589 -19.15 -34.67 8.39
N CYS A 590 -19.41 -35.62 9.29
CA CYS A 590 -18.93 -35.51 10.67
C CYS A 590 -17.43 -35.86 10.74
N ASP A 591 -16.69 -35.22 11.63
CA ASP A 591 -15.28 -35.53 11.88
C ASP A 591 -15.15 -36.84 12.68
N GLU A 592 -15.44 -37.97 12.03
CA GLU A 592 -15.39 -39.30 12.64
C GLU A 592 -13.97 -39.71 13.03
N THR A 593 -12.94 -39.04 12.51
CA THR A 593 -11.54 -39.42 12.63
C THR A 593 -10.72 -38.51 13.53
N SER A 594 -11.32 -37.44 14.08
CA SER A 594 -10.61 -36.39 14.82
C SER A 594 -9.52 -35.69 13.98
N SER A 595 -9.77 -35.54 12.69
CA SER A 595 -8.82 -34.95 11.74
C SER A 595 -8.62 -33.44 11.92
N TYR A 596 -9.64 -32.72 12.43
CA TYR A 596 -9.60 -31.26 12.55
C TYR A 596 -9.97 -30.77 13.95
N TRP A 597 -11.01 -31.35 14.57
CA TRP A 597 -11.57 -30.84 15.83
C TRP A 597 -10.94 -31.45 17.10
N ASN A 598 -9.87 -32.23 16.99
CA ASN A 598 -9.25 -32.97 18.11
C ASN A 598 -10.24 -33.81 18.93
N ALA A 599 -11.35 -34.20 18.32
CA ALA A 599 -12.42 -35.00 18.89
C ALA A 599 -13.14 -35.75 17.77
N THR A 600 -13.71 -36.90 18.10
CA THR A 600 -14.49 -37.70 17.15
C THR A 600 -15.97 -37.37 17.24
N TYR A 601 -16.62 -37.29 16.08
CA TYR A 601 -18.01 -36.94 15.93
C TYR A 601 -18.73 -37.96 15.06
N THR A 602 -19.98 -38.27 15.39
CA THR A 602 -20.82 -39.18 14.61
C THR A 602 -22.16 -38.53 14.26
N SER A 603 -22.80 -38.99 13.21
CA SER A 603 -24.12 -38.50 12.83
C SER A 603 -25.18 -38.95 13.83
N ASN A 604 -25.83 -37.98 14.49
CA ASN A 604 -26.99 -38.21 15.36
C ASN A 604 -28.32 -38.08 14.57
N SER A 605 -28.27 -37.35 13.46
CA SER A 605 -29.33 -37.25 12.45
C SER A 605 -28.70 -37.03 11.08
N LEU A 606 -29.51 -36.91 10.02
CA LEU A 606 -29.02 -36.53 8.69
C LEU A 606 -28.23 -35.20 8.72
N TYR A 607 -28.51 -34.31 9.68
CA TYR A 607 -28.02 -32.93 9.68
C TYR A 607 -27.27 -32.50 10.96
N SER A 608 -27.12 -33.35 11.96
CA SER A 608 -26.38 -33.03 13.20
C SER A 608 -25.29 -34.05 13.51
N CYS A 609 -24.10 -33.55 13.87
CA CYS A 609 -23.03 -34.36 14.44
C CYS A 609 -23.04 -34.21 15.96
N VAL A 610 -22.79 -35.31 16.67
CA VAL A 610 -22.63 -35.34 18.13
C VAL A 610 -21.27 -35.96 18.43
N LYS A 611 -20.60 -35.43 19.46
CA LYS A 611 -19.29 -35.92 19.89
C LYS A 611 -19.42 -37.34 20.44
N CYS A 612 -18.51 -38.24 20.07
CA CYS A 612 -18.55 -39.63 20.52
C CYS A 612 -18.46 -39.75 22.06
N ASP A 613 -17.70 -38.87 22.71
CA ASP A 613 -17.56 -38.82 24.18
C ASP A 613 -18.89 -38.53 24.90
N ASP A 614 -19.80 -37.79 24.26
CA ASP A 614 -21.10 -37.45 24.84
C ASP A 614 -22.05 -38.67 24.81
N ILE A 615 -21.76 -39.69 23.99
CA ILE A 615 -22.52 -40.94 23.93
C ILE A 615 -22.06 -41.85 25.07
N GLN A 616 -22.52 -41.53 26.28
CA GLN A 616 -22.18 -42.31 27.48
C GLN A 616 -22.48 -43.80 27.31
N SER A 617 -21.49 -44.63 27.67
CA SER A 617 -21.56 -46.09 27.69
C SER A 617 -21.91 -46.75 26.35
N ASN A 618 -21.47 -46.18 25.22
CA ASN A 618 -21.74 -46.72 23.88
C ASN A 618 -21.37 -48.21 23.73
N ALA A 619 -20.20 -48.63 24.21
CA ALA A 619 -19.78 -50.04 24.17
C ALA A 619 -20.73 -50.98 24.94
N ILE A 620 -21.16 -50.58 26.15
CA ILE A 620 -22.11 -51.36 26.95
C ILE A 620 -23.46 -51.47 26.22
N LYS A 621 -23.94 -50.37 25.64
CA LYS A 621 -25.18 -50.35 24.85
C LYS A 621 -25.11 -51.28 23.64
N ILE A 622 -23.97 -51.31 22.93
CA ILE A 622 -23.74 -52.24 21.80
C ILE A 622 -23.79 -53.69 22.28
N TRP A 623 -23.09 -54.03 23.37
CA TRP A 623 -23.08 -55.39 23.90
C TRP A 623 -24.47 -55.83 24.35
N VAL A 624 -25.15 -55.01 25.16
CA VAL A 624 -26.52 -55.30 25.63
C VAL A 624 -27.48 -55.44 24.45
N GLY A 625 -27.43 -54.52 23.49
CA GLY A 625 -28.26 -54.55 22.28
C GLY A 625 -28.01 -55.79 21.44
N THR A 626 -26.74 -56.17 21.24
CA THR A 626 -26.36 -57.36 20.47
C THR A 626 -26.78 -58.65 21.18
N THR A 627 -26.58 -58.75 22.50
CA THR A 627 -27.01 -59.90 23.30
C THR A 627 -28.54 -60.04 23.29
N LEU A 628 -29.27 -58.93 23.49
CA LEU A 628 -30.73 -58.90 23.40
C LEU A 628 -31.20 -59.35 22.01
N PHE A 629 -30.57 -58.83 20.96
CA PHE A 629 -30.87 -59.19 19.58
C PHE A 629 -30.66 -60.69 19.32
N ILE A 630 -29.52 -61.26 19.72
CA ILE A 630 -29.23 -62.71 19.60
C ILE A 630 -30.27 -63.54 20.37
N MET A 631 -30.63 -63.11 21.59
CA MET A 631 -31.65 -63.78 22.41
C MET A 631 -33.02 -63.75 21.73
N ILE A 632 -33.45 -62.59 21.22
CA ILE A 632 -34.72 -62.46 20.47
C ILE A 632 -34.70 -63.35 19.24
N LEU A 633 -33.61 -63.36 18.49
CA LEU A 633 -33.45 -64.21 17.31
C LEU A 633 -33.61 -65.68 17.68
N PHE A 634 -32.92 -66.13 18.73
CA PHE A 634 -33.01 -67.49 19.24
C PHE A 634 -34.44 -67.85 19.67
N LEU A 635 -35.13 -66.96 20.39
CA LEU A 635 -36.52 -67.15 20.80
C LEU A 635 -37.46 -67.24 19.59
N LEU A 636 -37.28 -66.38 18.58
CA LEU A 636 -38.06 -66.39 17.34
C LEU A 636 -37.87 -67.71 16.58
N ILE A 637 -36.62 -68.16 16.43
CA ILE A 637 -36.28 -69.41 15.74
C ILE A 637 -36.92 -70.61 16.47
N ASN A 638 -36.75 -70.70 17.79
CA ASN A 638 -37.27 -71.82 18.58
C ASN A 638 -38.81 -71.80 18.67
N SER A 639 -39.42 -70.62 18.78
CA SER A 639 -40.88 -70.44 18.76
C SER A 639 -41.46 -70.86 17.41
N ASN A 640 -40.83 -70.46 16.30
CA ASN A 640 -41.26 -70.87 14.96
C ASN A 640 -41.08 -72.38 14.74
N PHE A 641 -40.00 -72.99 15.21
CA PHE A 641 -39.84 -74.44 15.13
C PHE A 641 -40.98 -75.18 15.85
N LYS A 642 -41.31 -74.78 17.09
CA LYS A 642 -42.42 -75.38 17.85
C LYS A 642 -43.75 -75.23 17.11
N LYS A 643 -44.00 -74.06 16.50
CA LYS A 643 -45.21 -73.83 15.69
C LYS A 643 -45.26 -74.77 14.48
N ILE A 644 -44.18 -74.89 13.72
CA ILE A 644 -44.14 -75.79 12.55
C ILE A 644 -44.25 -77.26 12.96
N GLN A 645 -43.60 -77.67 14.04
CA GLN A 645 -43.70 -79.04 14.54
C GLN A 645 -45.14 -79.37 14.96
N ASN A 646 -45.82 -78.45 15.65
CA ASN A 646 -47.23 -78.60 16.00
C ASN A 646 -48.13 -78.70 14.75
N GLN A 647 -47.84 -77.94 13.69
CA GLN A 647 -48.57 -78.06 12.41
C GLN A 647 -48.37 -79.43 11.76
N ILE A 648 -47.14 -79.96 11.76
CA ILE A 648 -46.85 -81.29 11.21
C ILE A 648 -47.60 -82.36 12.01
N TYR A 649 -47.56 -82.30 13.36
CA TYR A 649 -48.30 -83.24 14.20
C TYR A 649 -49.81 -83.17 13.98
N GLN A 650 -50.36 -81.96 13.87
CA GLN A 650 -51.76 -81.78 13.53
C GLN A 650 -52.10 -82.43 12.18
N HIS A 651 -51.25 -82.25 11.16
CA HIS A 651 -51.46 -82.89 9.85
C HIS A 651 -51.49 -84.41 9.95
N TYR A 652 -50.61 -85.00 10.77
CA TYR A 652 -50.61 -86.44 11.04
C TYR A 652 -51.87 -86.89 11.80
N LEU A 653 -52.31 -86.13 12.82
CA LEU A 653 -53.50 -86.44 13.61
C LEU A 653 -54.79 -86.33 12.78
N LEU A 654 -54.89 -85.31 11.90
CA LEU A 654 -55.98 -85.18 10.93
C LEU A 654 -56.01 -86.38 9.97
N ARG A 655 -54.86 -86.86 9.53
CA ARG A 655 -54.75 -88.09 8.72
C ARG A 655 -55.18 -89.36 9.45
N MET A 656 -55.16 -89.36 10.78
CA MET A 656 -55.66 -90.45 11.62
C MET A 656 -57.13 -90.27 12.03
N HIS A 657 -57.84 -89.31 11.43
CA HIS A 657 -59.24 -88.96 11.74
C HIS A 657 -59.49 -88.51 13.20
N MET A 658 -58.46 -88.04 13.90
CA MET A 658 -58.64 -87.46 15.23
C MET A 658 -58.93 -85.96 15.13
N ALA A 659 -60.06 -85.52 15.68
CA ALA A 659 -60.44 -84.11 15.72
C ALA A 659 -59.52 -83.32 16.67
N PHE A 660 -58.83 -82.31 16.13
CA PHE A 660 -57.97 -81.41 16.91
C PHE A 660 -58.61 -80.02 16.98
N ILE A 661 -59.04 -79.60 18.17
CA ILE A 661 -59.61 -78.27 18.41
C ILE A 661 -58.55 -77.41 19.09
N GLY A 662 -57.97 -76.45 18.37
CA GLY A 662 -56.98 -75.52 18.89
C GLY A 662 -57.06 -74.14 18.21
N THR A 663 -56.97 -73.07 18.99
CA THR A 663 -57.15 -71.68 18.55
C THR A 663 -55.96 -71.10 17.77
N SER A 664 -54.87 -71.85 17.58
CA SER A 664 -53.64 -71.32 16.97
C SER A 664 -53.64 -71.30 15.44
N PHE A 665 -54.74 -71.67 14.78
CA PHE A 665 -54.77 -71.90 13.32
C PHE A 665 -55.05 -70.64 12.49
N THR A 666 -55.84 -69.68 12.97
CA THR A 666 -56.36 -68.58 12.13
C THR A 666 -55.47 -67.35 12.04
N LYS A 667 -54.35 -67.29 12.78
CA LYS A 667 -53.41 -66.16 12.75
C LYS A 667 -51.99 -66.59 12.43
N PHE A 668 -51.79 -67.28 11.29
CA PHE A 668 -50.44 -67.39 10.74
C PHE A 668 -49.95 -65.98 10.38
N GLY A 669 -48.83 -65.56 10.98
CA GLY A 669 -48.40 -64.17 11.13
C GLY A 669 -48.11 -63.43 9.82
N LEU A 670 -49.16 -62.98 9.11
CA LEU A 670 -49.05 -62.00 8.02
C LEU A 670 -48.41 -60.69 8.48
N ALA A 671 -48.54 -60.34 9.77
CA ALA A 671 -47.86 -59.18 10.37
C ALA A 671 -46.34 -59.20 10.13
N SER A 672 -45.69 -60.37 10.19
CA SER A 672 -44.26 -60.48 9.92
C SER A 672 -43.93 -60.19 8.45
N VAL A 673 -44.81 -60.57 7.52
CA VAL A 673 -44.65 -60.29 6.09
C VAL A 673 -44.90 -58.81 5.80
N PHE A 674 -45.93 -58.20 6.40
CA PHE A 674 -46.23 -56.78 6.22
C PHE A 674 -45.17 -55.86 6.82
N ILE A 675 -44.64 -56.16 8.01
CA ILE A 675 -43.52 -55.41 8.60
C ILE A 675 -42.28 -55.47 7.69
N LYS A 676 -42.05 -56.60 7.00
CA LYS A 676 -40.93 -56.73 6.04
C LYS A 676 -41.13 -55.92 4.77
N ILE A 677 -42.33 -55.95 4.18
CA ILE A 677 -42.66 -55.12 3.02
C ILE A 677 -42.51 -53.64 3.37
N LEU A 678 -43.00 -53.23 4.55
CA LEU A 678 -42.87 -51.88 5.06
C LEU A 678 -41.39 -51.50 5.25
N SER A 679 -40.60 -52.34 5.94
CA SER A 679 -39.18 -52.08 6.19
C SER A 679 -38.35 -52.01 4.90
N PHE A 680 -38.62 -52.88 3.92
CA PHE A 680 -37.95 -52.85 2.63
C PHE A 680 -38.28 -51.56 1.85
N ASN A 681 -39.56 -51.18 1.80
CA ASN A 681 -39.97 -49.94 1.13
C ASN A 681 -39.43 -48.70 1.84
N ALA A 682 -39.35 -48.70 3.18
CA ALA A 682 -38.74 -47.61 3.95
C ALA A 682 -37.23 -47.48 3.66
N SER A 683 -36.50 -48.59 3.61
CA SER A 683 -35.07 -48.58 3.24
C SER A 683 -34.85 -48.14 1.78
N LEU A 684 -35.71 -48.57 0.86
CA LEU A 684 -35.66 -48.13 -0.54
C LEU A 684 -35.96 -46.63 -0.68
N LEU A 685 -36.94 -46.13 0.06
CA LEU A 685 -37.28 -44.71 0.06
C LEU A 685 -36.16 -43.85 0.66
N GLY A 686 -35.50 -44.32 1.72
CA GLY A 686 -34.29 -43.68 2.25
C GLY A 686 -33.14 -43.65 1.24
N PHE A 687 -32.94 -44.73 0.47
CA PHE A 687 -31.98 -44.73 -0.63
C PHE A 687 -32.34 -43.70 -1.72
N VAL A 688 -33.60 -43.67 -2.16
CA VAL A 688 -34.08 -42.71 -3.17
C VAL A 688 -33.94 -41.27 -2.69
N GLN A 689 -34.24 -41.00 -1.42
CA GLN A 689 -34.08 -39.68 -0.80
C GLN A 689 -32.62 -39.21 -0.84
N ASN A 690 -31.69 -40.11 -0.52
CA ASN A 690 -30.26 -39.81 -0.55
C ASN A 690 -29.71 -39.64 -1.97
N GLN A 691 -30.25 -40.35 -2.97
CA GLN A 691 -29.80 -40.24 -4.37
C GLN A 691 -30.40 -39.05 -5.12
N LEU A 692 -31.66 -38.69 -4.83
CA LEU A 692 -32.38 -37.63 -5.54
C LEU A 692 -32.34 -36.27 -4.83
N GLU A 693 -31.68 -36.20 -3.66
CA GLU A 693 -31.56 -34.99 -2.84
C GLU A 693 -32.94 -34.35 -2.48
N ILE A 694 -34.01 -35.14 -2.49
CA ILE A 694 -35.36 -34.68 -2.17
C ILE A 694 -35.51 -34.60 -0.65
N SER A 695 -35.68 -33.40 -0.08
CA SER A 695 -35.97 -33.27 1.35
C SER A 695 -37.44 -33.61 1.63
N VAL A 696 -37.73 -34.83 2.03
CA VAL A 696 -39.08 -35.19 2.53
C VAL A 696 -39.13 -34.86 4.02
N LYS A 697 -39.72 -33.72 4.38
CA LYS A 697 -39.80 -33.19 5.76
C LYS A 697 -40.82 -33.92 6.66
N ASP A 698 -41.22 -35.14 6.33
CA ASP A 698 -42.23 -35.86 7.11
C ASP A 698 -41.58 -36.71 8.21
N THR A 699 -41.86 -36.32 9.46
CA THR A 699 -41.39 -36.96 10.70
C THR A 699 -41.72 -38.46 10.77
N LEU A 700 -42.84 -38.88 10.17
CA LEU A 700 -43.23 -40.29 10.07
C LEU A 700 -42.28 -41.10 9.17
N ILE A 701 -41.78 -40.47 8.10
CA ILE A 701 -40.84 -41.12 7.18
C ILE A 701 -39.46 -41.23 7.83
N GLU A 702 -38.98 -40.16 8.48
CA GLU A 702 -37.70 -40.20 9.22
C GLU A 702 -37.71 -41.25 10.33
N GLN A 703 -38.80 -41.35 11.09
CA GLN A 703 -38.95 -42.40 12.11
C GLN A 703 -39.01 -43.81 11.48
N SER A 704 -39.71 -43.97 10.36
CA SER A 704 -39.77 -45.26 9.66
C SER A 704 -38.41 -45.73 9.14
N ILE A 705 -37.57 -44.79 8.68
CA ILE A 705 -36.19 -45.05 8.23
C ILE A 705 -35.33 -45.48 9.42
N GLN A 706 -35.44 -44.80 10.57
CA GLN A 706 -34.73 -45.17 11.80
C GLN A 706 -35.08 -46.58 12.29
N TYR A 707 -36.34 -46.99 12.23
CA TYR A 707 -36.73 -48.36 12.58
C TYR A 707 -36.24 -49.42 11.59
N SER A 708 -36.05 -49.06 10.32
CA SER A 708 -35.54 -49.98 9.29
C SER A 708 -34.04 -50.28 9.45
N SER A 709 -33.31 -49.45 10.20
CA SER A 709 -31.87 -49.59 10.42
C SER A 709 -31.53 -49.39 11.91
N PRO A 710 -31.83 -50.39 12.77
CA PRO A 710 -31.61 -50.27 14.22
C PRO A 710 -30.14 -49.99 14.60
N LEU A 711 -29.21 -50.38 13.72
CA LEU A 711 -27.76 -50.16 13.85
C LEU A 711 -27.31 -48.71 13.56
N GLN A 712 -28.21 -47.85 13.05
CA GLN A 712 -27.97 -46.44 12.76
C GLN A 712 -28.80 -45.50 13.66
N THR A 713 -29.40 -46.03 14.73
CA THR A 713 -30.22 -45.23 15.65
C THR A 713 -29.35 -44.43 16.61
N SER A 714 -29.82 -43.24 17.01
CA SER A 714 -29.14 -42.31 17.93
C SER A 714 -28.74 -42.89 19.30
N PHE A 715 -29.27 -44.05 19.68
CA PHE A 715 -28.93 -44.72 20.93
C PHE A 715 -27.57 -45.43 20.91
N VAL A 716 -27.10 -45.85 19.72
CA VAL A 716 -25.86 -46.62 19.55
C VAL A 716 -25.15 -46.16 18.27
N SER A 717 -23.94 -45.61 18.39
CA SER A 717 -23.12 -45.30 17.21
C SER A 717 -22.08 -46.38 16.96
N ILE A 718 -22.29 -47.15 15.88
CA ILE A 718 -21.30 -48.12 15.41
C ILE A 718 -20.05 -47.39 14.90
N ASN A 719 -20.18 -46.20 14.31
CA ASN A 719 -19.02 -45.46 13.79
C ASN A 719 -18.06 -45.08 14.93
N CYS A 720 -18.58 -44.57 16.05
CA CYS A 720 -17.74 -44.30 17.23
C CYS A 720 -17.07 -45.57 17.76
N ALA A 721 -17.80 -46.70 17.84
CA ALA A 721 -17.22 -47.95 18.32
C ALA A 721 -16.16 -48.53 17.36
N VAL A 722 -16.35 -48.37 16.05
CA VAL A 722 -15.35 -48.76 15.05
C VAL A 722 -14.08 -47.93 15.20
N TYR A 723 -14.20 -46.62 15.49
CA TYR A 723 -13.06 -45.77 15.80
C TYR A 723 -12.33 -46.23 17.06
N ASP A 724 -13.05 -46.47 18.17
CA ASP A 724 -12.47 -46.94 19.43
C ASP A 724 -11.68 -48.26 19.26
N ILE A 725 -12.17 -49.14 18.39
CA ILE A 725 -11.52 -50.44 18.11
C ILE A 725 -10.37 -50.30 17.10
N PHE A 726 -10.47 -49.36 16.15
CA PHE A 726 -9.50 -49.18 15.05
C PHE A 726 -9.07 -47.71 14.85
N PRO A 727 -8.44 -47.05 15.83
CA PRO A 727 -8.22 -45.59 15.82
C PRO A 727 -7.24 -45.11 14.73
N ASN A 728 -6.43 -46.01 14.16
CA ASN A 728 -5.34 -45.68 13.22
C ASN A 728 -5.65 -45.98 11.75
N GLN A 729 -6.90 -46.26 11.37
CA GLN A 729 -7.23 -46.59 9.99
C GLN A 729 -7.54 -45.32 9.18
N GLN A 730 -6.84 -45.11 8.05
CA GLN A 730 -7.06 -43.95 7.19
C GLN A 730 -8.36 -44.01 6.37
N TYR A 731 -8.99 -45.19 6.27
CA TYR A 731 -10.19 -45.41 5.43
C TYR A 731 -11.28 -46.17 6.20
N TYR A 732 -12.04 -45.44 7.02
CA TYR A 732 -13.09 -46.01 7.86
C TYR A 732 -14.23 -46.63 7.03
N GLY A 733 -14.51 -46.11 5.83
CA GLY A 733 -15.47 -46.70 4.90
C GLY A 733 -15.20 -48.17 4.57
N ILE A 734 -13.93 -48.56 4.36
CA ILE A 734 -13.57 -49.96 4.05
C ILE A 734 -13.79 -50.84 5.27
N VAL A 735 -13.42 -50.36 6.45
CA VAL A 735 -13.59 -51.10 7.72
C VAL A 735 -15.08 -51.35 7.96
N LYS A 736 -15.90 -50.31 7.77
CA LYS A 736 -17.36 -50.40 7.84
C LYS A 736 -17.92 -51.43 6.85
N LEU A 737 -17.54 -51.36 5.58
CA LEU A 737 -17.97 -52.33 4.56
C LEU A 737 -17.62 -53.77 4.94
N LYS A 738 -16.37 -54.03 5.37
CA LYS A 738 -15.93 -55.35 5.82
C LYS A 738 -16.68 -55.83 7.05
N LEU A 739 -16.95 -54.95 8.01
CA LEU A 739 -17.71 -55.26 9.21
C LEU A 739 -19.12 -55.74 8.85
N TYR A 740 -19.86 -54.99 8.02
CA TYR A 740 -21.21 -55.38 7.61
C TYR A 740 -21.24 -56.68 6.80
N LEU A 741 -20.24 -56.93 5.95
CA LEU A 741 -20.14 -58.18 5.18
C LEU A 741 -19.80 -59.40 6.02
N THR A 742 -19.11 -59.22 7.15
CA THR A 742 -18.67 -60.32 8.03
C THR A 742 -19.62 -60.57 9.20
N LEU A 743 -20.40 -59.56 9.61
CA LEU A 743 -21.31 -59.63 10.77
C LEU A 743 -22.30 -60.82 10.72
N PRO A 744 -22.95 -61.17 9.59
CA PRO A 744 -23.83 -62.34 9.56
C PRO A 744 -23.09 -63.65 9.84
N LEU A 745 -21.83 -63.76 9.39
CA LEU A 745 -20.99 -64.94 9.60
C LEU A 745 -20.60 -65.11 11.07
N LEU A 746 -20.60 -64.03 11.85
CA LEU A 746 -20.39 -64.07 13.30
C LEU A 746 -21.69 -64.36 14.08
N VAL A 747 -22.81 -63.77 13.65
CA VAL A 747 -24.10 -63.93 14.34
C VAL A 747 -24.67 -65.34 14.19
N ILE A 748 -24.56 -65.94 12.99
CA ILE A 748 -25.08 -67.29 12.72
C ILE A 748 -24.53 -68.34 13.69
N PRO A 749 -23.20 -68.51 13.87
CA PRO A 749 -22.67 -69.51 14.80
C PRO A 749 -23.04 -69.23 16.26
N LEU A 750 -23.11 -67.96 16.68
CA LEU A 750 -23.53 -67.59 18.04
C LEU A 750 -24.97 -68.03 18.33
N VAL A 751 -25.89 -67.82 17.39
CA VAL A 751 -27.29 -68.23 17.53
C VAL A 751 -27.43 -69.76 17.49
N LEU A 752 -26.61 -70.43 16.67
CA LEU A 752 -26.59 -71.88 16.54
C LEU A 752 -25.89 -72.60 17.69
N PHE A 753 -25.17 -71.89 18.56
CA PHE A 753 -24.46 -72.46 19.70
C PHE A 753 -25.39 -73.28 20.62
N LEU A 754 -26.56 -72.75 21.00
CA LEU A 754 -27.50 -73.46 21.87
C LEU A 754 -28.14 -74.69 21.19
N PRO A 755 -28.63 -74.62 19.94
CA PRO A 755 -29.06 -75.81 19.19
C PRO A 755 -27.96 -76.87 19.03
N LEU A 756 -26.71 -76.46 18.79
CA LEU A 756 -25.56 -77.35 18.65
C LEU A 756 -25.25 -78.06 19.97
N ILE A 757 -25.21 -77.34 21.10
CA ILE A 757 -25.03 -77.96 22.43
C ILE A 757 -26.15 -78.96 22.70
N ARG A 758 -27.42 -78.61 22.45
CA ARG A 758 -28.54 -79.54 22.63
C ARG A 758 -28.40 -80.80 21.79
N PHE A 759 -27.88 -80.67 20.58
CA PHE A 759 -27.59 -81.80 19.71
C PHE A 759 -26.44 -82.66 20.24
N PHE A 760 -25.31 -82.06 20.63
CA PHE A 760 -24.17 -82.79 21.20
C PHE A 760 -24.50 -83.47 22.54
N CYS A 761 -25.35 -82.86 23.37
CA CYS A 761 -25.88 -83.47 24.59
C CYS A 761 -26.95 -84.55 24.33
N LYS A 762 -27.20 -84.94 23.06
CA LYS A 762 -28.24 -85.91 22.63
C LYS A 762 -29.67 -85.55 23.08
N LYS A 763 -29.92 -84.29 23.47
CA LYS A 763 -31.26 -83.79 23.85
C LYS A 763 -32.10 -83.38 22.64
N SER A 764 -31.56 -83.49 21.43
CA SER A 764 -32.18 -83.05 20.19
C SER A 764 -31.87 -83.98 19.03
N SER A 765 -32.81 -84.11 18.09
CA SER A 765 -32.61 -84.90 16.86
C SER A 765 -31.76 -84.14 15.82
N ALA A 766 -31.11 -84.88 14.91
CA ALA A 766 -30.40 -84.30 13.76
C ALA A 766 -31.34 -83.47 12.85
N ARG A 767 -32.62 -83.83 12.79
CA ARG A 767 -33.63 -83.08 12.01
C ARG A 767 -33.92 -81.71 12.61
N TYR A 768 -33.99 -81.61 13.95
CA TYR A 768 -34.11 -80.33 14.66
C TYR A 768 -32.92 -79.44 14.34
N LEU A 769 -31.70 -79.97 14.43
CA LEU A 769 -30.50 -79.19 14.15
C LEU A 769 -30.50 -78.69 12.70
N LYS A 770 -30.77 -79.56 11.71
CA LYS A 770 -30.83 -79.18 10.29
C LYS A 770 -31.85 -78.07 10.04
N TYR A 771 -33.03 -78.15 10.65
CA TYR A 771 -34.05 -77.09 10.55
C TYR A 771 -33.55 -75.77 11.15
N ASN A 772 -33.00 -75.80 12.38
CA ASN A 772 -32.51 -74.59 13.04
C ASN A 772 -31.37 -73.94 12.26
N ILE A 773 -30.46 -74.73 11.68
CA ILE A 773 -29.40 -74.22 10.79
C ILE A 773 -30.02 -73.51 9.59
N SER A 774 -30.88 -74.17 8.82
CA SER A 774 -31.48 -73.57 7.62
C SER A 774 -32.31 -72.32 7.96
N PHE A 775 -33.12 -72.37 9.01
CA PHE A 775 -33.97 -71.25 9.39
C PHE A 775 -33.15 -70.07 9.94
N THR A 776 -32.09 -70.32 10.72
CA THR A 776 -31.17 -69.27 11.20
C THR A 776 -30.46 -68.60 10.03
N ILE A 777 -29.93 -69.38 9.09
CA ILE A 777 -29.26 -68.83 7.90
C ILE A 777 -30.22 -67.97 7.09
N ILE A 778 -31.43 -68.47 6.80
CA ILE A 778 -32.43 -67.71 6.04
C ILE A 778 -32.83 -66.44 6.79
N TYR A 779 -33.13 -66.53 8.07
CA TYR A 779 -33.61 -65.39 8.84
C TYR A 779 -32.52 -64.34 9.03
N THR A 780 -31.33 -64.74 9.42
CA THR A 780 -30.20 -63.81 9.63
C THR A 780 -29.78 -63.15 8.31
N LEU A 781 -29.62 -63.91 7.22
CA LEU A 781 -29.15 -63.35 5.96
C LEU A 781 -30.21 -62.51 5.24
N PHE A 782 -31.44 -63.00 5.12
CA PHE A 782 -32.45 -62.35 4.28
C PHE A 782 -33.32 -61.35 5.02
N ILE A 783 -33.59 -61.59 6.31
CA ILE A 783 -34.54 -60.76 7.06
C ILE A 783 -33.79 -59.68 7.85
N VAL A 784 -32.64 -60.00 8.43
CA VAL A 784 -31.92 -59.05 9.28
C VAL A 784 -30.89 -58.25 8.47
N PHE A 785 -29.97 -58.92 7.78
CA PHE A 785 -28.79 -58.22 7.24
C PHE A 785 -28.88 -57.84 5.76
N TYR A 786 -29.81 -58.38 4.99
CA TYR A 786 -29.89 -58.13 3.54
C TYR A 786 -29.94 -56.64 3.18
N ASN A 787 -30.87 -55.89 3.78
CA ASN A 787 -31.04 -54.46 3.47
C ASN A 787 -29.81 -53.64 3.86
N GLN A 788 -29.17 -53.96 4.99
CA GLN A 788 -27.97 -53.23 5.44
C GLN A 788 -26.76 -53.54 4.57
N ILE A 789 -26.55 -54.81 4.21
CA ILE A 789 -25.49 -55.21 3.29
C ILE A 789 -25.72 -54.55 1.93
N LEU A 790 -26.93 -54.59 1.40
CA LEU A 790 -27.28 -53.97 0.13
C LEU A 790 -27.01 -52.46 0.17
N SER A 791 -27.49 -51.75 1.19
CA SER A 791 -27.27 -50.31 1.35
C SER A 791 -25.78 -49.97 1.41
N VAL A 792 -25.02 -50.63 2.29
CA VAL A 792 -23.59 -50.34 2.46
C VAL A 792 -22.80 -50.66 1.18
N CYS A 793 -23.13 -51.76 0.49
CA CYS A 793 -22.54 -52.11 -0.80
C CYS A 793 -22.87 -51.10 -1.90
N LEU A 794 -24.10 -50.56 -1.93
CA LEU A 794 -24.49 -49.53 -2.90
C LEU A 794 -23.80 -48.20 -2.61
N ASP A 795 -23.75 -47.77 -1.35
CA ASP A 795 -23.07 -46.54 -0.92
C ASP A 795 -21.56 -46.56 -1.23
N SER A 796 -20.94 -47.75 -1.25
CA SER A 796 -19.55 -47.92 -1.66
C SER A 796 -19.33 -47.98 -3.17
N LEU A 797 -20.39 -48.08 -3.96
CA LEU A 797 -20.35 -48.07 -5.44
C LEU A 797 -20.78 -46.73 -6.02
N THR A 798 -21.61 -45.98 -5.30
CA THR A 798 -22.09 -44.66 -5.71
C THR A 798 -21.11 -43.57 -5.27
N CYS A 799 -21.01 -42.54 -6.12
CA CYS A 799 -20.24 -41.35 -5.82
C CYS A 799 -21.17 -40.14 -5.82
N ARG A 800 -21.00 -39.26 -4.84
CA ARG A 800 -21.68 -37.98 -4.75
C ARG A 800 -20.81 -36.90 -5.38
N SER A 801 -21.39 -36.09 -6.25
CA SER A 801 -20.73 -34.89 -6.80
C SER A 801 -20.99 -33.69 -5.91
N PHE A 802 -19.96 -32.91 -5.62
CA PHE A 802 -20.06 -31.63 -4.94
C PHE A 802 -20.09 -30.47 -5.95
N GLY A 803 -20.40 -29.26 -5.49
CA GLY A 803 -20.44 -28.05 -6.32
C GLY A 803 -19.12 -27.75 -7.04
N ASN A 804 -18.00 -28.26 -6.54
CA ASN A 804 -16.66 -28.14 -7.14
C ASN A 804 -16.37 -29.14 -8.27
N GLY A 805 -17.32 -30.03 -8.60
CA GLY A 805 -17.15 -31.07 -9.60
C GLY A 805 -16.35 -32.29 -9.10
N GLU A 806 -15.77 -32.22 -7.90
CA GLU A 806 -15.18 -33.40 -7.26
C GLU A 806 -16.26 -34.40 -6.90
N LYS A 807 -15.87 -35.67 -6.94
CA LYS A 807 -16.74 -36.78 -6.58
C LYS A 807 -16.10 -37.53 -5.43
N ALA A 808 -16.85 -37.72 -4.34
CA ALA A 808 -16.45 -38.59 -3.24
C ALA A 808 -17.35 -39.81 -3.15
N LEU A 809 -16.85 -40.88 -2.52
CA LEU A 809 -17.63 -42.09 -2.26
C LEU A 809 -18.71 -41.81 -1.21
N GLN A 810 -19.91 -42.32 -1.43
CA GLN A 810 -21.02 -42.06 -0.52
C GLN A 810 -20.87 -42.76 0.84
N ILE A 811 -20.20 -43.93 0.86
CA ILE A 811 -19.87 -44.64 2.10
C ILE A 811 -18.90 -43.88 3.02
N ASP A 812 -18.03 -43.05 2.42
CA ASP A 812 -16.98 -42.28 3.10
C ASP A 812 -16.65 -41.06 2.23
N LEU A 813 -17.32 -39.94 2.54
CA LEU A 813 -17.25 -38.70 1.77
C LEU A 813 -15.88 -38.01 1.86
N ALA A 814 -14.97 -38.50 2.72
CA ALA A 814 -13.57 -38.06 2.73
C ALA A 814 -12.73 -38.73 1.63
N VAL A 815 -13.23 -39.78 0.99
CA VAL A 815 -12.47 -40.56 0.00
C VAL A 815 -12.88 -40.18 -1.43
N PRO A 816 -11.93 -39.72 -2.28
CA PRO A 816 -12.23 -39.37 -3.65
C PRO A 816 -12.67 -40.61 -4.46
N CYS A 817 -13.63 -40.42 -5.35
CA CYS A 817 -14.22 -41.47 -6.18
C CYS A 817 -13.19 -42.19 -7.09
N SER A 818 -12.03 -41.57 -7.35
CA SER A 818 -10.91 -42.19 -8.07
C SER A 818 -10.32 -43.40 -7.34
N GLN A 819 -10.38 -43.43 -6.00
CA GLN A 819 -9.85 -44.51 -5.16
C GLN A 819 -10.86 -45.64 -4.92
N ARG A 820 -11.97 -45.67 -5.67
CA ARG A 820 -13.05 -46.66 -5.51
C ARG A 820 -12.65 -48.12 -5.73
N HIS A 821 -11.49 -48.40 -6.33
CA HIS A 821 -11.12 -49.76 -6.74
C HIS A 821 -11.15 -50.78 -5.60
N GLN A 822 -10.66 -50.43 -4.41
CA GLN A 822 -10.67 -51.35 -3.26
C GLN A 822 -12.09 -51.59 -2.73
N TYR A 823 -12.89 -50.53 -2.63
CA TYR A 823 -14.31 -50.60 -2.25
C TYR A 823 -15.11 -51.45 -3.22
N TYR A 824 -14.88 -51.27 -4.52
CA TYR A 824 -15.58 -51.96 -5.60
C TYR A 824 -15.46 -53.48 -5.48
N ILE A 825 -14.27 -54.01 -5.20
CA ILE A 825 -14.04 -55.47 -5.11
C ILE A 825 -14.85 -56.08 -3.97
N PHE A 826 -14.81 -55.49 -2.77
CA PHE A 826 -15.55 -55.99 -1.61
C PHE A 826 -17.07 -55.84 -1.81
N SER A 827 -17.50 -54.72 -2.40
CA SER A 827 -18.92 -54.43 -2.63
C SER A 827 -19.52 -55.38 -3.64
N LEU A 828 -18.85 -55.58 -4.78
CA LEU A 828 -19.29 -56.50 -5.82
C LEU A 828 -19.27 -57.94 -5.31
N GLY A 829 -18.23 -58.33 -4.58
CA GLY A 829 -18.16 -59.64 -3.92
C GLY A 829 -19.34 -59.85 -2.95
N GLY A 830 -19.66 -58.85 -2.14
CA GLY A 830 -20.81 -58.85 -1.23
C GLY A 830 -22.14 -58.97 -1.96
N LEU A 831 -22.37 -58.17 -3.01
CA LEU A 831 -23.60 -58.21 -3.80
C LEU A 831 -23.77 -59.55 -4.53
N VAL A 832 -22.71 -60.06 -5.17
CA VAL A 832 -22.77 -61.36 -5.84
C VAL A 832 -23.06 -62.47 -4.83
N LEU A 833 -22.36 -62.47 -3.68
CA LEU A 833 -22.56 -63.48 -2.66
C LEU A 833 -23.98 -63.44 -2.07
N TYR A 834 -24.37 -62.28 -1.53
CA TYR A 834 -25.60 -62.15 -0.74
C TYR A 834 -26.87 -61.91 -1.58
N SER A 835 -26.76 -61.26 -2.74
CA SER A 835 -27.92 -60.96 -3.60
C SER A 835 -28.12 -61.93 -4.76
N ILE A 836 -27.10 -62.70 -5.16
CA ILE A 836 -27.21 -63.65 -6.29
C ILE A 836 -26.99 -65.09 -5.83
N LEU A 837 -25.82 -65.42 -5.28
CA LEU A 837 -25.44 -66.80 -4.99
C LEU A 837 -26.28 -67.43 -3.88
N VAL A 838 -26.42 -66.75 -2.74
CA VAL A 838 -27.20 -67.26 -1.60
C VAL A 838 -28.70 -67.42 -1.98
N PRO A 839 -29.36 -66.42 -2.60
CA PRO A 839 -30.76 -66.58 -3.02
C PRO A 839 -30.93 -67.66 -4.10
N SER A 840 -30.04 -67.71 -5.09
CA SER A 840 -30.07 -68.73 -6.14
C SER A 840 -29.88 -70.13 -5.57
N TYR A 841 -28.99 -70.31 -4.60
CA TYR A 841 -28.82 -71.58 -3.89
C TYR A 841 -30.08 -72.00 -3.14
N LEU A 842 -30.75 -71.06 -2.45
CA LEU A 842 -32.01 -71.35 -1.77
C LEU A 842 -33.13 -71.72 -2.75
N ILE A 843 -33.28 -70.96 -3.84
CA ILE A 843 -34.27 -71.24 -4.89
C ILE A 843 -33.99 -72.60 -5.53
N TYR A 844 -32.74 -72.87 -5.90
CA TYR A 844 -32.31 -74.16 -6.43
C TYR A 844 -32.60 -75.30 -5.44
N SER A 845 -32.31 -75.11 -4.15
CA SER A 845 -32.60 -76.09 -3.10
C SER A 845 -34.11 -76.34 -2.93
N LEU A 846 -34.94 -75.31 -3.04
CA LEU A 846 -36.40 -75.42 -3.02
C LEU A 846 -36.94 -76.16 -4.26
N ILE A 847 -36.43 -75.83 -5.46
CA ILE A 847 -36.82 -76.47 -6.72
C ILE A 847 -36.38 -77.94 -6.76
N SER A 848 -35.13 -78.23 -6.37
CA SER A 848 -34.59 -79.60 -6.31
C SER A 848 -35.40 -80.48 -5.36
N ASN A 849 -35.94 -79.91 -4.28
CA ASN A 849 -36.81 -80.61 -3.33
C ASN A 849 -38.32 -80.47 -3.62
N ARG A 850 -38.72 -79.91 -4.78
CA ARG A 850 -40.13 -79.65 -5.12
C ARG A 850 -41.01 -80.90 -5.04
N ASN A 851 -40.52 -82.06 -5.45
CA ASN A 851 -41.31 -83.31 -5.40
C ASN A 851 -41.60 -83.77 -3.96
N LYS A 852 -40.67 -83.53 -3.02
CA LYS A 852 -40.87 -83.81 -1.59
C LYS A 852 -41.82 -82.81 -0.93
N LEU A 853 -41.79 -81.55 -1.39
CA LEU A 853 -42.69 -80.48 -0.94
C LEU A 853 -44.12 -80.68 -1.49
N ASN A 854 -44.24 -81.12 -2.75
CA ASN A 854 -45.53 -81.41 -3.39
C ASN A 854 -46.22 -82.64 -2.80
N TYR A 855 -45.48 -83.62 -2.28
CA TYR A 855 -46.09 -84.76 -1.59
C TYR A 855 -46.83 -84.34 -0.30
N ILE A 856 -46.43 -83.21 0.29
CA ILE A 856 -47.09 -82.60 1.44
C ILE A 856 -48.32 -81.79 0.98
N SER A 857 -48.27 -81.08 -0.16
CA SER A 857 -49.40 -80.29 -0.68
C SER A 857 -50.49 -81.10 -1.39
N LEU A 858 -50.16 -82.12 -2.19
CA LEU A 858 -51.13 -83.01 -2.86
C LEU A 858 -51.95 -83.85 -1.86
N SER A 859 -51.45 -84.02 -0.63
CA SER A 859 -52.21 -84.63 0.45
C SER A 859 -53.31 -83.73 1.04
N LYS A 860 -53.35 -82.44 0.65
CA LYS A 860 -54.31 -81.42 1.10
C LYS A 860 -55.53 -81.28 0.19
N GLU A 861 -55.47 -81.79 -1.04
CA GLU A 861 -56.58 -81.75 -2.01
C GLU A 861 -57.36 -83.08 -2.11
N ARG A 862 -56.90 -84.15 -1.45
CA ARG A 862 -57.58 -85.46 -1.40
C ARG A 862 -58.16 -85.80 -0.01
N SER A 863 -58.18 -84.84 0.91
CA SER A 863 -58.89 -84.87 2.20
C SER A 863 -59.90 -83.75 2.22
#